data_AF-A0A8J2SF73-F1
#
_entry.id   AF-A0A8J2SF73-F1
#
_cell.length_a   1.000
_cell.length_b   1.000
_cell.length_c   1.000
_cell.angle_alpha   90.00
_cell.angle_beta   90.00
_cell.angle_gamma   90.00
#
_symmetry.space_group_name_H-M   'P 1'
#
loop_
_entity.id
_entity.type
_entity.pdbx_description
1 polymer ?
#
loop_
_entity_poly.entity_id
_entity_poly.type
_entity_poly.pdbx_seq_one_letter_code
_entity_poly.pdbx_strand_id
1 'polypeptide(L)'
;MGKAQEKREAAEKAAAKKAEKDAKKAALKEARAAKKALKAQVKEAVEAQKKPLPPKPEELNENNWNDASQKALDDALRSHAPLPNQVERWRLISRDVPSYSSRACALRFLEVRKNIKKLKDWEAECRAVTLANAALSKLDGRAKKDIEEKARRAYQEKAGVKTEEEKAAEEARQLAEAKMGRVLKADDGAAADLLAAQGVVATFAAPPAKAHRNVKDVNVSNLGVSFHGAPILDGTTFVMNWGNRYGFVGRNGSGKSTVMRCIGARAIPIPAAIDIYHLTTEYPPTDETALEAVMKVDDERNECEREVDELNDLMASDALDEDAHNDAADRLNVLYERLEELDAATAEARATDILTGLGFSADRQKQKTKDFSGGWRMRVALARALFIQPALLLLDEPTNHLDMEAVVWLEDYLSKWQKMLFMVCHSQDFLNNVCTHICHLDQLHKQLVYYKGNYDSFVETKRDLQTEQMKRWEAEQADLKQMKEYVAKFGHGTAKLARQGKSKEKLLAKKMASGLTEKPVEELSLKFRFPDPGHLSPPVLQVNELTFGYGDGPNLYENVDFGLDLDSRIALVGPNGAGKSTLVKIINGELTPRRGAVRPHGHLKMTKFTQHFEDVLDFTKTPLQWFMDRYPETTREDARKWLGRYGTSGVVQQQTMSQLSEGQKAKVVFCHMAKQSAHILLLDEPTNALDMEMIDSLADAIKAFKGGVVLVSHDMRLISQVTEEIWIVDKGLRKYEGDIGNFKMDLRRQMKLEKEDKKKKKSPKLAPKAPSPPPSFRLDQAPPPAPPPARNLDALRGTAPAAYVPPGRRGDGAW
;
A
#
# COMPACT_ATOMS: atom_id res chain seq x y z
N MET A 1 -30.61 49.39 24.97
CA MET A 1 -30.44 49.84 23.57
C MET A 1 -29.49 48.95 22.76
N GLY A 2 -28.34 48.50 23.28
CA GLY A 2 -27.38 47.64 22.53
C GLY A 2 -27.94 46.32 21.94
N LYS A 3 -28.76 45.57 22.69
CA LYS A 3 -29.38 44.31 22.20
C LYS A 3 -30.36 44.50 21.02
N ALA A 4 -30.93 45.70 20.87
CA ALA A 4 -31.82 46.02 19.75
C ALA A 4 -31.02 46.39 18.48
N GLN A 5 -29.82 46.94 18.67
CA GLN A 5 -28.88 47.30 17.60
C GLN A 5 -28.21 46.05 17.03
N GLU A 6 -27.76 45.11 17.87
CA GLU A 6 -27.25 43.80 17.43
C GLU A 6 -28.28 42.99 16.63
N LYS A 7 -29.55 42.98 17.06
CA LYS A 7 -30.61 42.29 16.33
C LYS A 7 -30.90 42.92 14.97
N ARG A 8 -30.77 44.26 14.86
CA ARG A 8 -30.91 44.97 13.57
C ARG A 8 -29.75 44.64 12.64
N GLU A 9 -28.51 44.69 13.13
CA GLU A 9 -27.32 44.33 12.32
C GLU A 9 -27.34 42.86 11.88
N ALA A 10 -27.78 41.94 12.76
CA ALA A 10 -27.92 40.53 12.41
C ALA A 10 -29.01 40.30 11.34
N ALA A 11 -30.14 41.02 11.44
CA ALA A 11 -31.21 40.95 10.45
C ALA A 11 -30.79 41.54 9.09
N GLU A 12 -30.01 42.62 9.10
CA GLU A 12 -29.49 43.27 7.90
C GLU A 12 -28.43 42.40 7.19
N LYS A 13 -27.52 41.77 7.96
CA LYS A 13 -26.58 40.76 7.43
C LYS A 13 -27.29 39.53 6.85
N ALA A 14 -28.38 39.08 7.50
CA ALA A 14 -29.17 37.96 6.99
C ALA A 14 -29.94 38.33 5.70
N ALA A 15 -30.47 39.55 5.60
CA ALA A 15 -31.13 40.05 4.40
C ALA A 15 -30.15 40.20 3.23
N ALA A 16 -28.94 40.71 3.48
CA ALA A 16 -27.88 40.80 2.47
C ALA A 16 -27.46 39.42 1.94
N LYS A 17 -27.26 38.43 2.84
CA LYS A 17 -26.95 37.03 2.45
C LYS A 17 -28.06 36.39 1.62
N LYS A 18 -29.34 36.70 1.93
CA LYS A 18 -30.48 36.19 1.16
C LYS A 18 -30.55 36.80 -0.23
N ALA A 19 -30.37 38.12 -0.36
CA ALA A 19 -30.34 38.83 -1.63
C ALA A 19 -29.21 38.31 -2.55
N GLU A 20 -28.02 38.08 -1.99
CA GLU A 20 -26.88 37.50 -2.72
C GLU A 20 -27.17 36.08 -3.22
N LYS A 21 -27.80 35.25 -2.39
CA LYS A 21 -28.19 33.87 -2.74
C LYS A 21 -29.22 33.82 -3.86
N ASP A 22 -30.18 34.74 -3.84
CA ASP A 22 -31.24 34.83 -4.85
C ASP A 22 -30.67 35.36 -6.20
N ALA A 23 -29.74 36.32 -6.16
CA ALA A 23 -28.99 36.77 -7.34
C ALA A 23 -28.14 35.64 -7.97
N LYS A 24 -27.45 34.85 -7.15
CA LYS A 24 -26.69 33.66 -7.62
C LYS A 24 -27.60 32.59 -8.25
N LYS A 25 -28.80 32.37 -7.70
CA LYS A 25 -29.79 31.44 -8.29
C LYS A 25 -30.32 31.93 -9.63
N ALA A 26 -30.59 33.23 -9.77
CA ALA A 26 -31.04 33.83 -11.02
C ALA A 26 -29.99 33.69 -12.13
N ALA A 27 -28.73 34.04 -11.84
CA ALA A 27 -27.61 33.89 -12.78
C ALA A 27 -27.38 32.42 -13.20
N LEU A 28 -27.51 31.46 -12.28
CA LEU A 28 -27.39 30.03 -12.60
C LEU A 28 -28.52 29.54 -13.52
N LYS A 29 -29.73 30.07 -13.36
CA LYS A 29 -30.88 29.73 -14.21
C LYS A 29 -30.68 30.26 -15.63
N GLU A 30 -30.16 31.47 -15.77
CA GLU A 30 -29.87 32.10 -17.07
C GLU A 30 -28.73 31.38 -17.81
N ALA A 31 -27.64 31.05 -17.12
CA ALA A 31 -26.52 30.28 -17.69
C ALA A 31 -26.95 28.88 -18.16
N ARG A 32 -27.85 28.21 -17.42
CA ARG A 32 -28.41 26.92 -17.82
C ARG A 32 -29.32 27.04 -19.05
N ALA A 33 -30.09 28.12 -19.17
CA ALA A 33 -30.92 28.38 -20.34
C ALA A 33 -30.07 28.64 -21.60
N ALA A 34 -29.01 29.46 -21.49
CA ALA A 34 -28.07 29.73 -22.58
C ALA A 34 -27.33 28.45 -23.03
N LYS A 35 -26.86 27.61 -22.09
CA LYS A 35 -26.25 26.31 -22.40
C LYS A 35 -27.20 25.37 -23.13
N LYS A 36 -28.50 25.40 -22.79
CA LYS A 36 -29.52 24.56 -23.44
C LYS A 36 -29.80 25.03 -24.88
N ALA A 37 -29.89 26.34 -25.11
CA ALA A 37 -30.09 26.92 -26.43
C ALA A 37 -28.93 26.64 -27.40
N LEU A 38 -27.69 26.81 -26.92
CA LEU A 38 -26.49 26.58 -27.75
C LEU A 38 -26.31 25.09 -28.08
N LYS A 39 -26.62 24.18 -27.14
CA LYS A 39 -26.64 22.73 -27.42
C LYS A 39 -27.67 22.34 -28.47
N ALA A 40 -28.81 23.05 -28.55
CA ALA A 40 -29.82 22.80 -29.57
C ALA A 40 -29.32 23.22 -30.96
N GLN A 41 -28.73 24.42 -31.08
CA GLN A 41 -28.18 24.92 -32.35
C GLN A 41 -27.03 24.05 -32.90
N VAL A 42 -26.12 23.60 -32.04
CA VAL A 42 -25.02 22.70 -32.44
C VAL A 42 -25.56 21.34 -32.91
N LYS A 43 -26.58 20.82 -32.22
CA LYS A 43 -27.20 19.55 -32.62
C LYS A 43 -27.83 19.66 -34.01
N GLU A 44 -28.55 20.74 -34.28
CA GLU A 44 -29.21 21.00 -35.57
C GLU A 44 -28.19 21.15 -36.72
N ALA A 45 -27.09 21.88 -36.49
CA ALA A 45 -26.02 22.05 -37.47
C ALA A 45 -25.26 20.75 -37.80
N VAL A 46 -25.09 19.86 -36.81
CA VAL A 46 -24.46 18.54 -37.00
C VAL A 46 -25.40 17.57 -37.71
N GLU A 47 -26.70 17.66 -37.44
CA GLU A 47 -27.72 16.82 -38.06
C GLU A 47 -27.88 17.16 -39.56
N ALA A 48 -27.73 18.43 -39.95
CA ALA A 48 -27.71 18.89 -41.34
C ALA A 48 -26.50 18.41 -42.17
N GLN A 49 -25.40 17.99 -41.52
CA GLN A 49 -24.16 17.56 -42.20
C GLN A 49 -23.99 16.04 -42.33
N LYS A 50 -24.90 15.24 -41.77
CA LYS A 50 -24.84 13.77 -41.86
C LYS A 50 -25.18 13.31 -43.28
N LYS A 51 -24.35 12.42 -43.83
CA LYS A 51 -24.64 11.78 -45.12
C LYS A 51 -25.56 10.56 -44.92
N PRO A 52 -26.59 10.37 -45.77
CA PRO A 52 -27.44 9.17 -45.74
C PRO A 52 -26.67 7.93 -46.19
N LEU A 53 -27.11 6.75 -45.73
CA LEU A 53 -26.52 5.46 -46.16
C LEU A 53 -26.94 5.12 -47.60
N PRO A 54 -26.07 4.47 -48.39
CA PRO A 54 -26.40 4.03 -49.74
C PRO A 54 -27.49 2.93 -49.72
N PRO A 55 -28.38 2.88 -50.72
CA PRO A 55 -29.49 1.92 -50.78
C PRO A 55 -28.98 0.46 -50.90
N LYS A 56 -29.63 -0.46 -50.18
CA LYS A 56 -29.27 -1.88 -50.15
C LYS A 56 -29.55 -2.55 -51.52
N PRO A 57 -28.65 -3.39 -52.07
CA PRO A 57 -28.94 -4.17 -53.28
C PRO A 57 -30.07 -5.19 -53.06
N GLU A 58 -30.90 -5.46 -54.08
CA GLU A 58 -32.03 -6.40 -54.02
C GLU A 58 -31.62 -7.85 -53.69
N GLU A 59 -32.45 -8.54 -52.89
CA GLU A 59 -32.21 -9.90 -52.38
C GLU A 59 -32.54 -11.00 -53.42
N LEU A 60 -31.73 -12.05 -53.45
CA LEU A 60 -31.93 -13.23 -54.31
C LEU A 60 -33.12 -14.07 -53.81
N ASN A 61 -34.11 -14.29 -54.67
CA ASN A 61 -35.30 -15.09 -54.38
C ASN A 61 -34.94 -16.60 -54.32
N GLU A 62 -35.03 -17.23 -53.14
CA GLU A 62 -34.54 -18.59 -52.83
C GLU A 62 -35.49 -19.75 -53.25
N ASN A 63 -36.56 -19.50 -53.98
CA ASN A 63 -37.65 -20.47 -54.16
C ASN A 63 -37.42 -21.65 -55.13
N ASN A 64 -36.19 -21.95 -55.57
CA ASN A 64 -35.95 -22.99 -56.60
C ASN A 64 -34.70 -23.85 -56.32
N TRP A 65 -34.54 -24.38 -55.11
CA TRP A 65 -33.48 -25.33 -54.78
C TRP A 65 -34.10 -26.62 -54.21
N ASN A 66 -33.77 -27.77 -54.80
CA ASN A 66 -34.31 -29.08 -54.40
C ASN A 66 -33.19 -30.14 -54.25
N ASP A 67 -33.48 -31.22 -53.54
CA ASP A 67 -32.51 -32.27 -53.18
C ASP A 67 -31.88 -32.97 -54.40
N ALA A 68 -32.60 -33.01 -55.53
CA ALA A 68 -32.06 -33.54 -56.79
C ALA A 68 -30.93 -32.65 -57.36
N SER A 69 -31.04 -31.32 -57.18
CA SER A 69 -30.01 -30.36 -57.58
C SER A 69 -28.78 -30.45 -56.67
N GLN A 70 -28.98 -30.70 -55.37
CA GLN A 70 -27.90 -30.92 -54.40
C GLN A 70 -27.13 -32.21 -54.72
N LYS A 71 -27.83 -33.30 -55.04
CA LYS A 71 -27.21 -34.59 -55.37
C LYS A 71 -26.40 -34.54 -56.68
N ALA A 72 -26.90 -33.86 -57.71
CA ALA A 72 -26.17 -33.64 -58.96
C ALA A 72 -24.90 -32.78 -58.78
N LEU A 73 -24.91 -31.87 -57.79
CA LEU A 73 -23.76 -31.05 -57.42
C LEU A 73 -22.67 -31.88 -56.74
N ASP A 74 -23.07 -32.75 -55.82
CA ASP A 74 -22.16 -33.63 -55.07
C ASP A 74 -21.50 -34.68 -55.97
N ASP A 75 -22.22 -35.20 -56.97
CA ASP A 75 -21.69 -36.15 -57.95
C ASP A 75 -20.70 -35.49 -58.94
N ALA A 76 -20.97 -34.25 -59.37
CA ALA A 76 -20.06 -33.47 -60.22
C ALA A 76 -18.78 -33.02 -59.49
N LEU A 77 -18.84 -32.83 -58.17
CA LEU A 77 -17.67 -32.50 -57.34
C LEU A 77 -16.70 -33.68 -57.16
N ARG A 78 -17.21 -34.92 -57.27
CA ARG A 78 -16.42 -36.15 -57.16
C ARG A 78 -15.69 -36.51 -58.46
N SER A 79 -16.17 -36.06 -59.62
CA SER A 79 -15.60 -36.42 -60.93
C SER A 79 -14.42 -35.54 -61.40
N HIS A 80 -14.14 -34.42 -60.73
CA HIS A 80 -13.00 -33.54 -61.07
C HIS A 80 -11.99 -33.42 -59.92
N ALA A 81 -10.69 -33.59 -60.21
CA ALA A 81 -9.60 -33.46 -59.23
C ALA A 81 -9.54 -32.04 -58.58
N PRO A 82 -9.03 -31.91 -57.34
CA PRO A 82 -9.02 -30.65 -56.62
C PRO A 82 -8.00 -29.68 -57.22
N LEU A 83 -8.50 -28.65 -57.90
CA LEU A 83 -7.69 -27.50 -58.31
C LEU A 83 -7.59 -26.48 -57.16
N PRO A 84 -6.45 -25.75 -57.03
CA PRO A 84 -6.21 -24.83 -55.90
C PRO A 84 -7.19 -23.64 -55.85
N ASN A 85 -7.72 -23.22 -57.00
CA ASN A 85 -8.59 -22.05 -57.11
C ASN A 85 -10.02 -22.48 -57.50
N GLN A 86 -10.93 -22.45 -56.52
CA GLN A 86 -12.32 -22.89 -56.73
C GLN A 86 -13.03 -22.13 -57.86
N VAL A 87 -12.69 -20.86 -58.13
CA VAL A 87 -13.34 -20.05 -59.18
C VAL A 87 -13.01 -20.56 -60.59
N GLU A 88 -11.76 -20.96 -60.81
CA GLU A 88 -11.33 -21.51 -62.10
C GLU A 88 -11.95 -22.90 -62.31
N ARG A 89 -12.01 -23.71 -61.25
CA ARG A 89 -12.69 -25.01 -61.26
C ARG A 89 -14.17 -24.89 -61.66
N TRP A 90 -14.91 -23.94 -61.08
CA TRP A 90 -16.32 -23.71 -61.43
C TRP A 90 -16.52 -23.11 -62.83
N ARG A 91 -15.59 -22.27 -63.33
CA ARG A 91 -15.61 -21.78 -64.72
C ARG A 91 -15.38 -22.91 -65.73
N LEU A 92 -14.46 -23.82 -65.46
CA LEU A 92 -14.23 -25.02 -66.29
C LEU A 92 -15.45 -25.95 -66.29
N ILE A 93 -16.04 -26.23 -65.11
CA ILE A 93 -17.27 -27.03 -64.98
C ILE A 93 -18.45 -26.40 -65.75
N SER A 94 -18.54 -25.07 -65.81
CA SER A 94 -19.59 -24.39 -66.60
C SER A 94 -19.41 -24.50 -68.13
N ARG A 95 -18.20 -24.84 -68.59
CA ARG A 95 -17.80 -24.84 -69.99
C ARG A 95 -17.82 -26.25 -70.61
N ASP A 96 -17.38 -27.26 -69.86
CA ASP A 96 -17.08 -28.60 -70.40
C ASP A 96 -18.11 -29.70 -70.03
N VAL A 97 -19.19 -29.35 -69.31
CA VAL A 97 -20.22 -30.33 -68.91
C VAL A 97 -21.40 -30.33 -69.90
N PRO A 98 -21.79 -31.48 -70.50
CA PRO A 98 -22.89 -31.56 -71.46
C PRO A 98 -24.29 -31.43 -70.83
N SER A 99 -24.40 -31.66 -69.52
CA SER A 99 -25.65 -31.64 -68.76
C SER A 99 -26.12 -30.20 -68.46
N TYR A 100 -27.38 -29.90 -68.81
CA TYR A 100 -28.00 -28.59 -68.60
C TYR A 100 -28.10 -28.20 -67.11
N SER A 101 -28.25 -29.16 -66.18
CA SER A 101 -28.43 -28.84 -64.75
C SER A 101 -27.13 -28.45 -64.05
N SER A 102 -26.01 -29.09 -64.39
CA SER A 102 -24.69 -28.81 -63.79
C SER A 102 -24.16 -27.45 -64.26
N ARG A 103 -24.39 -27.10 -65.53
CA ARG A 103 -24.06 -25.78 -66.08
C ARG A 103 -24.90 -24.66 -65.45
N ALA A 104 -26.19 -24.90 -65.22
CA ALA A 104 -27.07 -23.96 -64.54
C ALA A 104 -26.62 -23.71 -63.08
N CYS A 105 -26.19 -24.76 -62.36
CA CYS A 105 -25.63 -24.62 -61.01
C CYS A 105 -24.32 -23.81 -60.98
N ALA A 106 -23.39 -24.06 -61.91
CA ALA A 106 -22.13 -23.32 -61.97
C ALA A 106 -22.33 -21.83 -62.31
N LEU A 107 -23.27 -21.50 -63.20
CA LEU A 107 -23.66 -20.12 -63.51
C LEU A 107 -24.34 -19.44 -62.30
N ARG A 108 -25.22 -20.15 -61.59
CA ARG A 108 -25.88 -19.64 -60.38
C ARG A 108 -24.88 -19.39 -59.24
N PHE A 109 -23.86 -20.24 -59.07
CA PHE A 109 -22.78 -20.02 -58.10
C PHE A 109 -21.95 -18.76 -58.42
N LEU A 110 -21.62 -18.54 -59.70
CA LEU A 110 -20.91 -17.33 -60.13
C LEU A 110 -21.76 -16.07 -59.93
N GLU A 111 -23.07 -16.15 -60.12
CA GLU A 111 -24.03 -15.05 -59.91
C GLU A 111 -24.18 -14.71 -58.42
N VAL A 112 -24.37 -15.73 -57.57
CA VAL A 112 -24.43 -15.59 -56.10
C VAL A 112 -23.13 -14.97 -55.57
N ARG A 113 -21.96 -15.39 -56.08
CA ARG A 113 -20.67 -14.81 -55.68
C ARG A 113 -20.52 -13.35 -56.09
N LYS A 114 -20.97 -12.96 -57.29
CA LYS A 114 -21.01 -11.56 -57.72
C LYS A 114 -21.90 -10.73 -56.79
N ASN A 115 -23.05 -11.27 -56.38
CA ASN A 115 -23.97 -10.58 -55.48
C ASN A 115 -23.43 -10.50 -54.04
N ILE A 116 -22.75 -11.53 -53.53
CA ILE A 116 -22.01 -11.48 -52.25
C ILE A 116 -20.90 -10.43 -52.30
N LYS A 117 -20.20 -10.31 -53.44
CA LYS A 117 -19.17 -9.26 -53.59
C LYS A 117 -19.80 -7.86 -53.55
N LYS A 118 -20.90 -7.64 -54.31
CA LYS A 118 -21.66 -6.38 -54.25
C LYS A 118 -22.16 -6.04 -52.84
N LEU A 119 -22.62 -7.06 -52.10
CA LEU A 119 -23.08 -6.88 -50.71
C LEU A 119 -21.92 -6.52 -49.78
N LYS A 120 -20.76 -7.17 -49.92
CA LYS A 120 -19.55 -6.84 -49.14
C LYS A 120 -19.01 -5.45 -49.46
N ASP A 121 -19.03 -5.06 -50.73
CA ASP A 121 -18.62 -3.72 -51.16
C ASP A 121 -19.59 -2.65 -50.61
N TRP A 122 -20.91 -2.91 -50.63
CA TRP A 122 -21.93 -2.06 -50.00
C TRP A 122 -21.80 -1.99 -48.47
N GLU A 123 -21.51 -3.11 -47.79
CA GLU A 123 -21.24 -3.13 -46.35
C GLU A 123 -19.99 -2.32 -46.00
N ALA A 124 -18.93 -2.38 -46.83
CA ALA A 124 -17.73 -1.57 -46.65
C ALA A 124 -18.03 -0.07 -46.84
N GLU A 125 -18.85 0.29 -47.81
CA GLU A 125 -19.29 1.67 -48.04
C GLU A 125 -20.18 2.19 -46.90
N CYS A 126 -21.13 1.39 -46.42
CA CYS A 126 -21.94 1.69 -45.23
C CYS A 126 -21.07 1.87 -43.98
N ARG A 127 -20.05 1.03 -43.79
CA ARG A 127 -19.08 1.18 -42.68
C ARG A 127 -18.28 2.47 -42.80
N ALA A 128 -17.85 2.84 -44.01
CA ALA A 128 -17.14 4.10 -44.25
C ALA A 128 -18.01 5.33 -43.95
N VAL A 129 -19.28 5.34 -44.39
CA VAL A 129 -20.24 6.42 -44.08
C VAL A 129 -20.55 6.46 -42.58
N THR A 130 -20.65 5.30 -41.93
CA THR A 130 -20.89 5.22 -40.48
C THR A 130 -19.69 5.74 -39.69
N LEU A 131 -18.46 5.41 -40.09
CA LEU A 131 -17.22 5.95 -39.49
C LEU A 131 -17.08 7.46 -39.70
N ALA A 132 -17.43 7.96 -40.88
CA ALA A 132 -17.43 9.39 -41.17
C ALA A 132 -18.48 10.15 -40.33
N ASN A 133 -19.71 9.64 -40.24
CA ASN A 133 -20.77 10.20 -39.40
C ASN A 133 -20.42 10.09 -37.89
N ALA A 134 -19.70 9.03 -37.48
CA ALA A 134 -19.19 8.89 -36.12
C ALA A 134 -18.05 9.87 -35.80
N ALA A 135 -17.18 10.19 -36.77
CA ALA A 135 -16.16 11.23 -36.64
C ALA A 135 -16.78 12.63 -36.52
N LEU A 136 -17.83 12.92 -37.30
CA LEU A 136 -18.67 14.12 -37.16
C LEU A 136 -19.33 14.21 -35.77
N SER A 137 -19.81 13.08 -35.22
CA SER A 137 -20.33 13.04 -33.84
C SER A 137 -19.25 13.21 -32.76
N LYS A 138 -17.97 12.91 -33.04
CA LYS A 138 -16.84 13.21 -32.13
C LYS A 138 -16.43 14.69 -32.16
N LEU A 139 -16.63 15.37 -33.29
CA LEU A 139 -16.48 16.83 -33.40
C LEU A 139 -17.51 17.58 -32.52
N ASP A 140 -18.75 17.06 -32.39
CA ASP A 140 -19.74 17.53 -31.38
C ASP A 140 -19.21 17.37 -29.94
N GLY A 141 -18.44 16.31 -29.65
CA GLY A 141 -17.79 16.12 -28.34
C GLY A 141 -16.72 17.17 -28.02
N ARG A 142 -15.92 17.56 -29.02
CA ARG A 142 -14.94 18.67 -28.88
C ARG A 142 -15.62 20.02 -28.79
N ALA A 143 -16.61 20.31 -29.64
CA ALA A 143 -17.40 21.53 -29.57
C ALA A 143 -18.17 21.65 -28.23
N LYS A 144 -18.71 20.54 -27.70
CA LYS A 144 -19.30 20.49 -26.34
C LYS A 144 -18.27 20.75 -25.25
N LYS A 145 -17.04 20.22 -25.37
CA LYS A 145 -15.95 20.51 -24.43
C LYS A 145 -15.55 21.98 -24.49
N ASP A 146 -15.40 22.57 -25.67
CA ASP A 146 -15.02 23.98 -25.82
C ASP A 146 -16.13 24.92 -25.34
N ILE A 147 -17.41 24.54 -25.54
CA ILE A 147 -18.57 25.25 -25.01
C ILE A 147 -18.67 25.08 -23.48
N GLU A 148 -18.41 23.90 -22.94
CA GLU A 148 -18.33 23.68 -21.49
C GLU A 148 -17.17 24.42 -20.86
N GLU A 149 -16.05 24.53 -21.56
CA GLU A 149 -14.88 25.28 -21.11
C GLU A 149 -15.10 26.79 -21.21
N LYS A 150 -15.72 27.29 -22.28
CA LYS A 150 -16.15 28.70 -22.37
C LYS A 150 -17.23 29.05 -21.34
N ALA A 151 -18.20 28.16 -21.09
CA ALA A 151 -19.19 28.34 -20.03
C ALA A 151 -18.56 28.25 -18.63
N ARG A 152 -17.55 27.40 -18.44
CA ARG A 152 -16.76 27.28 -17.20
C ARG A 152 -15.86 28.50 -16.99
N ARG A 153 -15.26 29.06 -18.04
CA ARG A 153 -14.46 30.30 -18.00
C ARG A 153 -15.34 31.53 -17.76
N ALA A 154 -16.48 31.66 -18.44
CA ALA A 154 -17.46 32.72 -18.17
C ALA A 154 -18.08 32.59 -16.76
N TYR A 155 -18.25 31.36 -16.27
CA TYR A 155 -18.59 31.10 -14.86
C TYR A 155 -17.45 31.50 -13.93
N GLN A 156 -16.18 31.21 -14.24
CA GLN A 156 -15.02 31.59 -13.42
C GLN A 156 -14.73 33.10 -13.42
N GLU A 157 -15.00 33.81 -14.53
CA GLU A 157 -14.90 35.26 -14.63
C GLU A 157 -16.04 35.98 -13.91
N LYS A 158 -17.30 35.52 -14.05
CA LYS A 158 -18.45 36.11 -13.34
C LYS A 158 -18.60 35.65 -11.90
N ALA A 159 -18.13 34.45 -11.57
CA ALA A 159 -18.00 33.94 -10.20
C ALA A 159 -16.62 34.26 -9.62
N GLY A 160 -16.02 35.38 -10.02
CA GLY A 160 -14.91 36.02 -9.34
C GLY A 160 -15.27 36.51 -7.93
N VAL A 161 -15.82 35.62 -7.12
CA VAL A 161 -15.65 35.44 -5.67
C VAL A 161 -15.93 33.93 -5.42
N LYS A 162 -14.89 33.08 -5.50
CA LYS A 162 -14.79 32.01 -4.49
C LYS A 162 -14.71 32.77 -3.17
N THR A 163 -15.56 32.49 -2.18
CA THR A 163 -15.45 33.16 -0.88
C THR A 163 -14.02 33.05 -0.39
N GLU A 164 -13.46 34.12 0.17
CA GLU A 164 -12.14 34.06 0.80
C GLU A 164 -12.06 32.89 1.77
N GLU A 165 -13.17 32.51 2.42
CA GLU A 165 -13.27 31.31 3.27
C GLU A 165 -13.06 29.97 2.54
N GLU A 166 -13.54 29.76 1.31
CA GLU A 166 -13.36 28.47 0.61
C GLU A 166 -11.96 28.35 -0.01
N LYS A 167 -11.40 29.45 -0.50
CA LYS A 167 -9.99 29.51 -0.89
C LYS A 167 -9.09 29.36 0.33
N ALA A 168 -9.39 30.05 1.43
CA ALA A 168 -8.67 29.89 2.69
C ALA A 168 -8.82 28.48 3.26
N ALA A 169 -9.96 27.81 3.11
CA ALA A 169 -10.13 26.43 3.57
C ALA A 169 -9.36 25.42 2.69
N GLU A 170 -9.32 25.62 1.37
CA GLU A 170 -8.57 24.78 0.44
C GLU A 170 -7.05 25.03 0.55
N GLU A 171 -6.63 26.29 0.69
CA GLU A 171 -5.25 26.69 0.95
C GLU A 171 -4.80 26.28 2.36
N ALA A 172 -5.65 26.41 3.40
CA ALA A 172 -5.38 25.90 4.75
C ALA A 172 -5.32 24.38 4.76
N ARG A 173 -6.12 23.69 3.94
CA ARG A 173 -6.05 22.23 3.79
C ARG A 173 -4.72 21.80 3.16
N GLN A 174 -4.32 22.45 2.06
CA GLN A 174 -3.03 22.17 1.42
C GLN A 174 -1.85 22.53 2.32
N LEU A 175 -1.94 23.65 3.05
CA LEU A 175 -0.95 24.05 4.05
C LEU A 175 -0.90 23.07 5.23
N ALA A 176 -2.03 22.52 5.68
CA ALA A 176 -2.10 21.55 6.76
C ALA A 176 -1.59 20.16 6.36
N GLU A 177 -1.92 19.69 5.15
CA GLU A 177 -1.36 18.46 4.59
C GLU A 177 0.17 18.59 4.38
N ALA A 178 0.64 19.80 4.03
CA ALA A 178 2.08 20.10 3.97
C ALA A 178 2.74 20.21 5.36
N LYS A 179 2.00 20.63 6.40
CA LYS A 179 2.49 20.70 7.79
C LYS A 179 2.54 19.35 8.48
N MET A 180 1.64 18.41 8.15
CA MET A 180 1.66 17.07 8.75
C MET A 180 2.93 16.28 8.41
N GLY A 181 3.58 16.56 7.27
CA GLY A 181 4.90 16.01 6.92
C GLY A 181 6.09 16.80 7.46
N ARG A 182 5.89 17.71 8.42
CA ARG A 182 6.94 18.47 9.11
C ARG A 182 7.01 18.05 10.58
N VAL A 183 8.13 18.36 11.22
CA VAL A 183 8.27 18.26 12.69
C VAL A 183 7.30 19.27 13.31
N LEU A 184 6.33 18.80 14.12
CA LEU A 184 5.33 19.65 14.77
C LEU A 184 5.75 19.96 16.22
N LYS A 185 5.88 21.26 16.54
CA LYS A 185 6.26 21.77 17.87
C LYS A 185 5.02 22.18 18.68
N ALA A 186 5.23 22.52 19.95
CA ALA A 186 4.17 22.76 20.94
C ALA A 186 3.17 23.87 20.55
N ASP A 187 3.59 24.84 19.74
CA ASP A 187 2.81 26.03 19.39
C ASP A 187 1.97 25.84 18.11
N ASP A 188 2.03 24.66 17.48
CA ASP A 188 1.33 24.32 16.22
C ASP A 188 -0.16 23.94 16.42
N GLY A 189 -0.91 24.71 17.22
CA GLY A 189 -2.34 24.46 17.50
C GLY A 189 -3.26 24.42 16.26
N ALA A 190 -2.82 25.03 15.15
CA ALA A 190 -3.56 25.06 13.89
C ALA A 190 -3.86 23.67 13.30
N ALA A 191 -3.01 22.67 13.55
CA ALA A 191 -3.23 21.31 13.06
C ALA A 191 -4.36 20.60 13.82
N ALA A 192 -4.45 20.82 15.13
CA ALA A 192 -5.53 20.27 15.97
C ALA A 192 -6.89 20.89 15.62
N ASP A 193 -6.94 22.21 15.42
CA ASP A 193 -8.16 22.93 15.02
C ASP A 193 -8.70 22.43 13.68
N LEU A 194 -7.80 22.13 12.74
CA LEU A 194 -8.18 21.64 11.42
C LEU A 194 -8.70 20.20 11.47
N LEU A 195 -8.15 19.34 12.34
CA LEU A 195 -8.71 18.01 12.60
C LEU A 195 -10.12 18.10 13.19
N ALA A 196 -10.35 19.04 14.11
CA ALA A 196 -11.68 19.30 14.65
C ALA A 196 -12.66 19.73 13.55
N ALA A 197 -12.22 20.59 12.61
CA ALA A 197 -13.02 20.97 11.44
C ALA A 197 -13.31 19.79 10.49
N GLN A 198 -12.41 18.80 10.41
CA GLN A 198 -12.63 17.53 9.69
C GLN A 198 -13.55 16.55 10.44
N GLY A 199 -14.08 16.93 11.61
CA GLY A 199 -15.00 16.11 12.40
C GLY A 199 -14.30 15.11 13.32
N VAL A 200 -12.99 15.23 13.55
CA VAL A 200 -12.25 14.44 14.53
C VAL A 200 -12.21 15.20 15.85
N VAL A 201 -12.81 14.66 16.90
CA VAL A 201 -12.83 15.29 18.23
C VAL A 201 -12.13 14.39 19.23
N ALA A 202 -11.09 14.91 19.88
CA ALA A 202 -10.41 14.27 20.99
C ALA A 202 -10.87 14.89 22.32
N THR A 203 -11.11 14.06 23.32
CA THR A 203 -11.42 14.44 24.70
C THR A 203 -10.42 13.77 25.62
N PHE A 204 -10.01 14.43 26.71
CA PHE A 204 -9.01 13.90 27.63
C PHE A 204 -9.19 14.52 29.02
N ALA A 205 -8.67 13.87 30.06
CA ALA A 205 -8.55 14.50 31.37
C ALA A 205 -7.53 15.64 31.32
N ALA A 206 -7.76 16.70 32.09
CA ALA A 206 -6.84 17.83 32.16
C ALA A 206 -5.44 17.34 32.59
N PRO A 207 -4.37 17.68 31.84
CA PRO A 207 -3.02 17.30 32.21
C PRO A 207 -2.62 17.95 33.55
N PRO A 208 -1.72 17.33 34.33
CA PRO A 208 -1.26 17.88 35.60
C PRO A 208 -0.60 19.26 35.40
N ALA A 209 -0.91 20.22 36.28
CA ALA A 209 -0.55 21.64 36.15
C ALA A 209 0.96 21.96 36.21
N LYS A 210 1.80 20.99 36.56
CA LYS A 210 3.28 21.10 36.58
C LYS A 210 3.88 19.83 36.00
N ALA A 211 4.06 19.79 34.68
CA ALA A 211 4.97 18.82 34.07
C ALA A 211 6.40 19.40 34.13
N HIS A 212 7.38 18.62 34.61
CA HIS A 212 8.78 19.01 34.49
C HIS A 212 9.12 19.24 33.01
N ARG A 213 9.94 20.27 32.71
CA ARG A 213 10.39 20.57 31.33
C ARG A 213 11.09 19.39 30.65
N ASN A 214 11.66 18.47 31.44
CA ASN A 214 12.42 17.30 30.97
C ASN A 214 11.60 15.99 30.89
N VAL A 215 10.26 16.05 30.90
CA VAL A 215 9.43 14.84 30.75
C VAL A 215 9.58 14.28 29.34
N LYS A 216 10.19 13.08 29.24
CA LYS A 216 10.39 12.35 27.98
C LYS A 216 9.25 11.36 27.66
N ASP A 217 8.36 11.12 28.63
CA ASP A 217 7.26 10.16 28.52
C ASP A 217 5.92 10.87 28.29
N VAL A 218 5.01 10.22 27.57
CA VAL A 218 3.65 10.70 27.32
C VAL A 218 2.69 9.89 28.17
N ASN A 219 1.86 10.56 28.98
CA ASN A 219 0.78 9.92 29.71
C ASN A 219 -0.47 10.80 29.68
N VAL A 220 -1.53 10.31 29.05
CA VAL A 220 -2.82 10.99 28.92
C VAL A 220 -3.92 10.07 29.38
N SER A 221 -4.61 10.46 30.44
CA SER A 221 -5.71 9.68 31.02
C SER A 221 -7.07 10.08 30.42
N ASN A 222 -8.01 9.15 30.42
CA ASN A 222 -9.39 9.34 29.96
C ASN A 222 -9.51 9.90 28.54
N LEU A 223 -8.64 9.44 27.63
CA LEU A 223 -8.63 9.78 26.22
C LEU A 223 -9.86 9.17 25.52
N GLY A 224 -10.68 10.03 24.92
CA GLY A 224 -11.71 9.69 23.96
C GLY A 224 -11.37 10.28 22.59
N VAL A 225 -11.68 9.56 21.53
CA VAL A 225 -11.51 10.04 20.14
C VAL A 225 -12.75 9.64 19.37
N SER A 226 -13.36 10.59 18.68
CA SER A 226 -14.54 10.37 17.86
C SER A 226 -14.35 10.95 16.46
N PHE A 227 -14.94 10.29 15.46
CA PHE A 227 -14.92 10.74 14.07
C PHE A 227 -16.35 10.88 13.56
N HIS A 228 -16.74 12.10 13.16
CA HIS A 228 -18.12 12.46 12.79
C HIS A 228 -19.18 11.96 13.79
N GLY A 229 -18.87 12.04 15.09
CA GLY A 229 -19.74 11.58 16.18
C GLY A 229 -19.73 10.08 16.46
N ALA A 230 -19.01 9.26 15.67
CA ALA A 230 -18.79 7.85 15.97
C ALA A 230 -17.58 7.69 16.92
N PRO A 231 -17.74 7.11 18.12
CA PRO A 231 -16.62 6.93 19.05
C PRO A 231 -15.66 5.85 18.53
N ILE A 232 -14.38 6.20 18.40
CA ILE A 232 -13.25 5.31 18.09
C ILE A 232 -12.59 4.85 19.41
N LEU A 233 -12.29 5.80 20.30
CA LEU A 233 -11.78 5.55 21.65
C LEU A 233 -12.75 6.11 22.68
N ASP A 234 -12.93 5.40 23.79
CA ASP A 234 -13.79 5.79 24.89
C ASP A 234 -13.08 5.58 26.25
N GLY A 235 -12.64 6.69 26.86
CA GLY A 235 -12.10 6.73 28.21
C GLY A 235 -10.83 5.88 28.43
N THR A 236 -9.92 5.82 27.47
CA THR A 236 -8.69 5.00 27.58
C THR A 236 -7.50 5.79 28.13
N THR A 237 -6.45 5.10 28.58
CA THR A 237 -5.20 5.75 29.00
C THR A 237 -4.15 5.56 27.92
N PHE A 238 -3.61 6.66 27.40
CA PHE A 238 -2.57 6.67 26.39
C PHE A 238 -1.20 6.88 27.04
N VAL A 239 -0.31 5.88 26.96
CA VAL A 239 1.01 5.91 27.59
C VAL A 239 2.08 5.54 26.57
N MET A 240 3.12 6.36 26.47
CA MET A 240 4.32 6.04 25.70
C MET A 240 5.55 6.44 26.52
N ASN A 241 6.52 5.54 26.60
CA ASN A 241 7.76 5.81 27.31
C ASN A 241 8.93 5.96 26.32
N TRP A 242 9.90 6.78 26.69
CA TRP A 242 11.12 6.98 25.92
C TRP A 242 11.85 5.66 25.63
N GLY A 243 12.34 5.50 24.40
CA GLY A 243 13.07 4.32 23.95
C GLY A 243 12.21 3.09 23.65
N ASN A 244 10.92 3.13 23.95
CA ASN A 244 10.01 2.06 23.56
C ASN A 244 9.55 2.20 22.11
N ARG A 245 9.44 1.05 21.44
CA ARG A 245 8.92 0.90 20.08
C ARG A 245 7.58 0.19 20.15
N TYR A 246 6.51 0.91 19.82
CA TYR A 246 5.11 0.47 19.91
C TYR A 246 4.59 0.09 18.52
N GLY A 247 4.14 -1.16 18.38
CA GLY A 247 3.35 -1.61 17.23
C GLY A 247 1.86 -1.38 17.51
N PHE A 248 1.20 -0.56 16.70
CA PHE A 248 -0.22 -0.24 16.84
C PHE A 248 -1.07 -1.15 15.95
N VAL A 249 -1.78 -2.09 16.59
CA VAL A 249 -2.50 -3.17 15.93
C VAL A 249 -4.00 -3.05 16.16
N GLY A 250 -4.77 -3.36 15.12
CA GLY A 250 -6.24 -3.41 15.16
C GLY A 250 -6.81 -3.66 13.77
N ARG A 251 -8.12 -3.93 13.68
CA ARG A 251 -8.79 -4.25 12.40
C ARG A 251 -8.77 -3.09 11.41
N ASN A 252 -8.95 -3.40 10.13
CA ASN A 252 -9.07 -2.35 9.11
C ASN A 252 -10.39 -1.59 9.27
N GLY A 253 -10.29 -0.25 9.27
CA GLY A 253 -11.41 0.63 9.55
C GLY A 253 -11.74 0.83 11.04
N SER A 254 -10.91 0.35 11.97
CA SER A 254 -11.10 0.61 13.42
C SER A 254 -10.76 2.04 13.84
N GLY A 255 -10.10 2.83 12.98
CA GLY A 255 -9.72 4.21 13.26
C GLY A 255 -8.23 4.43 13.61
N LYS A 256 -7.35 3.44 13.37
CA LYS A 256 -5.91 3.52 13.67
C LYS A 256 -5.25 4.81 13.13
N SER A 257 -5.35 5.04 11.83
CA SER A 257 -4.80 6.25 11.19
C SER A 257 -5.42 7.54 11.73
N THR A 258 -6.69 7.52 12.14
CA THR A 258 -7.35 8.69 12.76
C THR A 258 -6.72 8.99 14.12
N VAL A 259 -6.50 7.96 14.95
CA VAL A 259 -5.81 8.11 16.25
C VAL A 259 -4.38 8.63 16.03
N MET A 260 -3.65 8.10 15.04
CA MET A 260 -2.31 8.60 14.70
C MET A 260 -2.32 10.07 14.25
N ARG A 261 -3.31 10.50 13.46
CA ARG A 261 -3.48 11.91 13.11
C ARG A 261 -3.73 12.78 14.34
N CYS A 262 -4.55 12.33 15.30
CA CYS A 262 -4.75 13.06 16.56
C CYS A 262 -3.44 13.26 17.32
N ILE A 263 -2.60 12.22 17.38
CA ILE A 263 -1.27 12.28 18.03
C ILE A 263 -0.36 13.24 17.25
N GLY A 264 -0.24 13.05 15.94
CA GLY A 264 0.61 13.85 15.06
C GLY A 264 0.26 15.34 15.10
N ALA A 265 -1.03 15.68 15.07
CA ALA A 265 -1.50 17.06 15.11
C ALA A 265 -1.55 17.69 16.51
N ARG A 266 -1.04 17.00 17.54
CA ARG A 266 -1.14 17.42 18.96
C ARG A 266 -2.57 17.74 19.42
N ALA A 267 -3.59 17.06 18.85
CA ALA A 267 -4.97 17.13 19.35
C ALA A 267 -5.11 16.43 20.71
N ILE A 268 -4.11 15.65 21.11
CA ILE A 268 -3.91 15.04 22.41
C ILE A 268 -2.80 15.82 23.12
N PRO A 269 -2.88 16.06 24.45
CA PRO A 269 -1.88 16.86 25.17
C PRO A 269 -0.55 16.11 25.26
N ILE A 270 0.33 16.34 24.29
CA ILE A 270 1.70 15.80 24.26
C ILE A 270 2.65 16.90 24.76
N PRO A 271 3.58 16.59 25.69
CA PRO A 271 4.55 17.55 26.19
C PRO A 271 5.27 18.34 25.10
N ALA A 272 5.52 19.62 25.37
CA ALA A 272 6.15 20.55 24.42
C ALA A 272 7.57 20.13 24.01
N ALA A 273 8.31 19.51 24.94
CA ALA A 273 9.68 19.05 24.73
C ALA A 273 9.80 17.86 23.76
N ILE A 274 8.70 17.15 23.48
CA ILE A 274 8.68 15.99 22.59
C ILE A 274 8.31 16.48 21.20
N ASP A 275 9.26 16.51 20.28
CA ASP A 275 9.01 16.78 18.86
C ASP A 275 8.40 15.54 18.18
N ILE A 276 7.42 15.79 17.29
CA ILE A 276 6.66 14.73 16.62
C ILE A 276 6.86 14.86 15.13
N TYR A 277 7.23 13.77 14.47
CA TYR A 277 7.19 13.67 13.02
C TYR A 277 6.16 12.62 12.60
N HIS A 278 5.16 13.03 11.83
CA HIS A 278 4.12 12.14 11.35
C HIS A 278 4.22 11.91 9.84
N LEU A 279 4.75 10.76 9.44
CA LEU A 279 4.84 10.43 8.02
C LEU A 279 3.46 10.04 7.47
N THR A 280 2.81 10.98 6.79
CA THR A 280 1.48 10.79 6.18
C THR A 280 1.45 11.05 4.68
N THR A 281 2.32 11.94 4.20
CA THR A 281 2.29 12.45 2.83
C THR A 281 3.61 12.16 2.11
N GLU A 282 3.51 11.98 0.80
CA GLU A 282 4.68 11.88 -0.06
C GLU A 282 5.47 13.19 -0.08
N TYR A 283 6.77 13.12 -0.34
CA TYR A 283 7.56 14.32 -0.57
C TYR A 283 7.05 15.08 -1.81
N PRO A 284 6.92 16.41 -1.78
CA PRO A 284 6.38 17.17 -2.91
C PRO A 284 7.27 17.03 -4.17
N PRO A 285 6.69 17.10 -5.39
CA PRO A 285 7.47 17.11 -6.62
C PRO A 285 8.19 18.45 -6.78
N THR A 286 9.46 18.53 -6.36
CA THR A 286 10.32 19.71 -6.45
C THR A 286 11.45 19.50 -7.45
N ASP A 287 12.18 20.59 -7.74
CA ASP A 287 13.40 20.56 -8.57
C ASP A 287 14.65 20.08 -7.80
N GLU A 288 14.51 19.82 -6.51
CA GLU A 288 15.57 19.34 -5.62
C GLU A 288 15.88 17.87 -5.90
N THR A 289 17.14 17.49 -5.71
CA THR A 289 17.53 16.07 -5.77
C THR A 289 17.02 15.30 -4.56
N ALA A 290 16.91 13.97 -4.66
CA ALA A 290 16.52 13.15 -3.50
C ALA A 290 17.48 13.33 -2.31
N LEU A 291 18.79 13.49 -2.56
CA LEU A 291 19.77 13.73 -1.52
C LEU A 291 19.57 15.09 -0.84
N GLU A 292 19.42 16.16 -1.63
CA GLU A 292 19.12 17.50 -1.11
C GLU A 292 17.82 17.52 -0.32
N ALA A 293 16.77 16.87 -0.81
CA ALA A 293 15.46 16.79 -0.14
C ALA A 293 15.53 16.15 1.26
N VAL A 294 16.44 15.18 1.46
CA VAL A 294 16.66 14.54 2.77
C VAL A 294 17.52 15.43 3.67
N MET A 295 18.55 16.07 3.12
CA MET A 295 19.45 16.94 3.88
C MET A 295 18.82 18.29 4.25
N LYS A 296 17.80 18.73 3.52
CA LYS A 296 17.08 19.99 3.75
C LYS A 296 16.25 19.92 5.04
N VAL A 297 16.96 20.05 6.16
CA VAL A 297 16.46 20.15 7.54
C VAL A 297 16.80 21.54 8.10
N ASP A 298 16.94 22.53 7.22
CA ASP A 298 17.35 23.89 7.57
C ASP A 298 16.43 24.51 8.65
N ASP A 299 15.14 24.19 8.66
CA ASP A 299 14.19 24.76 9.62
C ASP A 299 14.47 24.34 11.08
N GLU A 300 14.87 23.09 11.34
CA GLU A 300 15.12 22.63 12.72
C GLU A 300 16.52 23.07 13.18
N ARG A 301 17.51 22.97 12.30
CA ARG A 301 18.88 23.40 12.61
C ARG A 301 18.94 24.90 12.90
N ASN A 302 18.38 25.73 12.03
CA ASN A 302 18.38 27.18 12.20
C ASN A 302 17.66 27.60 13.49
N GLU A 303 16.66 26.83 13.92
CA GLU A 303 15.96 27.13 15.17
C GLU A 303 16.69 26.62 16.42
N CYS A 304 17.36 25.46 16.35
CA CYS A 304 18.28 25.06 17.41
C CYS A 304 19.43 26.07 17.55
N GLU A 305 19.98 26.57 16.45
CA GLU A 305 20.97 27.66 16.45
C GLU A 305 20.39 28.92 17.10
N ARG A 306 19.16 29.33 16.75
CA ARG A 306 18.47 30.48 17.37
C ARG A 306 18.22 30.28 18.87
N GLU A 307 17.75 29.10 19.29
CA GLU A 307 17.47 28.80 20.71
C GLU A 307 18.78 28.77 21.53
N VAL A 308 19.87 28.30 20.94
CA VAL A 308 21.21 28.37 21.53
C VAL A 308 21.66 29.81 21.70
N ASP A 309 21.50 30.65 20.68
CA ASP A 309 21.84 32.08 20.76
C ASP A 309 21.01 32.79 21.84
N GLU A 310 19.69 32.55 21.89
CA GLU A 310 18.80 33.13 22.90
C GLU A 310 19.17 32.68 24.33
N LEU A 311 19.49 31.40 24.54
CA LEU A 311 19.90 30.89 25.85
C LEU A 311 21.28 31.39 26.26
N ASN A 312 22.21 31.52 25.31
CA ASN A 312 23.53 32.12 25.56
C ASN A 312 23.39 33.60 25.95
N ASP A 313 22.51 34.35 25.28
CA ASP A 313 22.22 35.75 25.61
C ASP A 313 21.56 35.88 26.99
N LEU A 314 20.62 34.99 27.32
CA LEU A 314 20.00 34.91 28.64
C LEU A 314 21.01 34.59 29.74
N MET A 315 21.91 33.63 29.50
CA MET A 315 22.98 33.27 30.44
C MET A 315 24.06 34.35 30.57
N ALA A 316 24.21 35.22 29.57
CA ALA A 316 25.09 36.38 29.67
C ALA A 316 24.47 37.55 30.47
N SER A 317 23.17 37.49 30.78
CA SER A 317 22.50 38.50 31.60
C SER A 317 22.56 38.15 33.10
N ASP A 318 23.06 39.07 33.93
CA ASP A 318 23.17 38.91 35.41
C ASP A 318 21.80 38.86 36.14
N ALA A 319 20.69 38.68 35.42
CA ALA A 319 19.32 38.78 35.93
C ALA A 319 18.68 37.44 36.30
N LEU A 320 19.37 36.32 36.08
CA LEU A 320 18.87 34.97 36.36
C LEU A 320 19.24 34.52 37.78
N ASP A 321 18.33 33.80 38.42
CA ASP A 321 18.63 33.07 39.66
C ASP A 321 19.43 31.79 39.35
N GLU A 322 20.10 31.22 40.36
CA GLU A 322 20.94 30.02 40.19
C GLU A 322 20.17 28.83 39.59
N ASP A 323 18.88 28.69 39.92
CA ASP A 323 18.02 27.63 39.39
C ASP A 323 17.73 27.81 37.89
N ALA A 324 17.39 29.02 37.42
CA ALA A 324 17.19 29.28 36.00
C ALA A 324 18.51 29.18 35.20
N HIS A 325 19.64 29.50 35.84
CA HIS A 325 20.95 29.35 35.23
C HIS A 325 21.31 27.89 34.96
N ASN A 326 21.03 27.01 35.94
CA ASN A 326 21.25 25.57 35.80
C ASN A 326 20.30 24.95 34.75
N ASP A 327 19.01 25.34 34.75
CA ASP A 327 18.04 24.88 33.76
C ASP A 327 18.43 25.30 32.32
N ALA A 328 18.94 26.52 32.14
CA ALA A 328 19.42 27.02 30.85
C ALA A 328 20.67 26.26 30.38
N ALA A 329 21.62 26.00 31.28
CA ALA A 329 22.82 25.23 30.98
C ALA A 329 22.50 23.78 30.58
N ASP A 330 21.57 23.12 31.28
CA ASP A 330 21.09 21.78 30.93
C ASP A 330 20.43 21.77 29.55
N ARG A 331 19.62 22.79 29.24
CA ARG A 331 18.98 22.92 27.92
C ARG A 331 20.00 23.17 26.80
N LEU A 332 21.01 24.01 27.04
CA LEU A 332 22.10 24.25 26.09
C LEU A 332 22.88 22.97 25.79
N ASN A 333 23.20 22.16 26.80
CA ASN A 333 23.86 20.87 26.58
C ASN A 333 23.05 19.96 25.65
N VAL A 334 21.73 19.86 25.88
CA VAL A 334 20.82 19.09 25.01
C VAL A 334 20.78 19.64 23.59
N LEU A 335 20.79 20.97 23.42
CA LEU A 335 20.79 21.61 22.11
C LEU A 335 22.11 21.45 21.36
N TYR A 336 23.25 21.54 22.06
CA TYR A 336 24.57 21.28 21.47
C TYR A 336 24.72 19.81 21.05
N GLU A 337 24.27 18.86 21.88
CA GLU A 337 24.19 17.44 21.47
C GLU A 337 23.32 17.27 20.22
N ARG A 338 22.16 17.97 20.16
CA ARG A 338 21.26 17.93 19.00
C ARG A 338 21.88 18.56 17.74
N LEU A 339 22.60 19.66 17.87
CA LEU A 339 23.31 20.30 16.75
C LEU A 339 24.48 19.43 16.26
N GLU A 340 25.16 18.71 17.16
CA GLU A 340 26.19 17.74 16.81
C GLU A 340 25.59 16.52 16.09
N GLU A 341 24.42 16.02 16.50
CA GLU A 341 23.65 15.01 15.75
C GLU A 341 23.30 15.50 14.33
N LEU A 342 23.02 16.79 14.18
CA LEU A 342 22.67 17.45 12.91
C LEU A 342 23.89 17.91 12.09
N ASP A 343 25.13 17.66 12.55
CA ASP A 343 26.35 18.21 11.95
C ASP A 343 26.52 17.84 10.45
N ALA A 344 26.92 18.85 9.68
CA ALA A 344 27.00 18.84 8.22
C ALA A 344 28.13 17.93 7.70
N ALA A 345 29.21 17.72 8.47
CA ALA A 345 30.36 16.95 8.01
C ALA A 345 30.03 15.45 7.76
N THR A 346 29.04 14.91 8.48
CA THR A 346 28.59 13.51 8.33
C THR A 346 27.17 13.40 7.74
N ALA A 347 26.44 14.51 7.63
CA ALA A 347 25.06 14.56 7.15
C ALA A 347 24.90 13.93 5.75
N GLU A 348 25.76 14.29 4.79
CA GLU A 348 25.67 13.75 3.43
C GLU A 348 25.90 12.24 3.39
N ALA A 349 26.89 11.75 4.14
CA ALA A 349 27.19 10.32 4.24
C ALA A 349 26.03 9.54 4.86
N ARG A 350 25.41 10.09 5.92
CA ARG A 350 24.25 9.50 6.59
C ARG A 350 23.01 9.48 5.69
N ALA A 351 22.71 10.60 5.04
CA ALA A 351 21.60 10.71 4.10
C ALA A 351 21.76 9.74 2.92
N THR A 352 22.99 9.64 2.38
CA THR A 352 23.36 8.68 1.34
C THR A 352 23.16 7.23 1.81
N ASP A 353 23.59 6.90 3.03
CA ASP A 353 23.46 5.55 3.58
C ASP A 353 21.98 5.16 3.80
N ILE A 354 21.15 6.09 4.28
CA ILE A 354 19.69 5.91 4.44
C ILE A 354 19.02 5.71 3.08
N LEU A 355 19.29 6.60 2.11
CA LEU A 355 18.73 6.51 0.77
C LEU A 355 19.15 5.22 0.06
N THR A 356 20.43 4.83 0.19
CA THR A 356 20.92 3.56 -0.37
C THR A 356 20.18 2.37 0.26
N GLY A 357 19.98 2.39 1.58
CA GLY A 357 19.23 1.36 2.30
C GLY A 357 17.77 1.23 1.88
N LEU A 358 17.14 2.34 1.47
CA LEU A 358 15.78 2.39 0.93
C LEU A 358 15.71 2.10 -0.58
N GLY A 359 16.82 1.69 -1.20
CA GLY A 359 16.88 1.24 -2.60
C GLY A 359 17.21 2.34 -3.61
N PHE A 360 17.69 3.52 -3.20
CA PHE A 360 18.16 4.55 -4.13
C PHE A 360 19.60 4.28 -4.57
N SER A 361 19.79 4.02 -5.86
CA SER A 361 21.13 3.99 -6.48
C SER A 361 21.79 5.37 -6.47
N ALA A 362 23.11 5.41 -6.60
CA ALA A 362 23.88 6.67 -6.63
C ALA A 362 23.37 7.65 -7.70
N ASP A 363 22.92 7.15 -8.85
CA ASP A 363 22.34 7.98 -9.91
C ASP A 363 20.96 8.52 -9.52
N ARG A 364 20.12 7.69 -8.87
CA ARG A 364 18.79 8.10 -8.40
C ARG A 364 18.87 9.12 -7.28
N GLN A 365 19.89 9.05 -6.41
CA GLN A 365 20.08 10.05 -5.36
C GLN A 365 20.26 11.47 -5.92
N LYS A 366 20.81 11.59 -7.13
CA LYS A 366 21.01 12.85 -7.87
C LYS A 366 19.83 13.22 -8.76
N GLN A 367 18.81 12.36 -8.87
CA GLN A 367 17.62 12.63 -9.65
C GLN A 367 16.66 13.55 -8.87
N LYS A 368 15.92 14.39 -9.60
CA LYS A 368 14.97 15.35 -9.02
C LYS A 368 13.72 14.67 -8.49
N THR A 369 13.15 15.20 -7.41
CA THR A 369 11.97 14.61 -6.76
C THR A 369 10.71 14.62 -7.64
N LYS A 370 10.58 15.60 -8.54
CA LYS A 370 9.49 15.64 -9.52
C LYS A 370 9.48 14.50 -10.55
N ASP A 371 10.63 13.88 -10.81
CA ASP A 371 10.77 12.79 -11.77
C ASP A 371 10.50 11.41 -11.14
N PHE A 372 10.37 11.36 -9.81
CA PHE A 372 10.01 10.16 -9.08
C PHE A 372 8.50 9.89 -9.11
N SER A 373 8.14 8.60 -9.13
CA SER A 373 6.76 8.18 -8.87
C SER A 373 6.39 8.42 -7.41
N GLY A 374 5.09 8.43 -7.09
CA GLY A 374 4.62 8.69 -5.72
C GLY A 374 5.23 7.76 -4.66
N GLY A 375 5.36 6.46 -4.98
CA GLY A 375 6.04 5.51 -4.09
C GLY A 375 7.50 5.85 -3.83
N TRP A 376 8.26 6.31 -4.84
CA TRP A 376 9.64 6.78 -4.64
C TRP A 376 9.69 8.07 -3.81
N ARG A 377 8.75 9.00 -4.02
CA ARG A 377 8.64 10.22 -3.19
C ARG A 377 8.23 9.91 -1.75
N MET A 378 7.44 8.87 -1.52
CA MET A 378 7.15 8.37 -0.18
C MET A 378 8.43 7.81 0.47
N ARG A 379 9.28 7.10 -0.28
CA ARG A 379 10.59 6.67 0.23
C ARG A 379 11.53 7.84 0.56
N VAL A 380 11.51 8.93 -0.22
CA VAL A 380 12.24 10.17 0.13
C VAL A 380 11.71 10.76 1.43
N ALA A 381 10.38 10.83 1.60
CA ALA A 381 9.77 11.33 2.83
C ALA A 381 10.10 10.46 4.05
N LEU A 382 10.13 9.14 3.88
CA LEU A 382 10.60 8.20 4.91
C LEU A 382 12.09 8.41 5.21
N ALA A 383 12.95 8.55 4.19
CA ALA A 383 14.37 8.82 4.36
C ALA A 383 14.60 10.09 5.18
N ARG A 384 13.85 11.15 4.88
CA ARG A 384 13.86 12.41 5.63
C ARG A 384 13.44 12.21 7.08
N ALA A 385 12.37 11.46 7.34
CA ALA A 385 11.90 11.17 8.69
C ALA A 385 12.97 10.42 9.53
N LEU A 386 13.64 9.44 8.91
CA LEU A 386 14.73 8.67 9.54
C LEU A 386 16.01 9.48 9.73
N PHE A 387 16.24 10.49 8.89
CA PHE A 387 17.38 11.41 8.97
C PHE A 387 17.20 12.45 10.08
N ILE A 388 15.99 13.00 10.24
CA ILE A 388 15.63 13.96 11.29
C ILE A 388 15.77 13.34 12.69
N GLN A 389 15.36 12.08 12.86
CA GLN A 389 15.36 11.40 14.17
C GLN A 389 14.61 12.16 15.26
N PRO A 390 13.28 12.35 15.12
CA PRO A 390 12.47 13.05 16.11
C PRO A 390 12.36 12.27 17.42
N ALA A 391 11.97 12.94 18.52
CA ALA A 391 11.64 12.28 19.79
C ALA A 391 10.54 11.23 19.64
N LEU A 392 9.48 11.56 18.90
CA LEU A 392 8.38 10.66 18.56
C LEU A 392 8.22 10.54 17.05
N LEU A 393 8.55 9.37 16.52
CA LEU A 393 8.35 9.03 15.11
C LEU A 393 7.03 8.26 14.93
N LEU A 394 6.12 8.79 14.13
CA LEU A 394 4.87 8.14 13.75
C LEU A 394 4.93 7.64 12.31
N LEU A 395 4.78 6.32 12.10
CA LEU A 395 4.80 5.68 10.78
C LEU A 395 3.51 4.89 10.52
N ASP A 396 2.72 5.29 9.52
CA ASP A 396 1.51 4.56 9.12
C ASP A 396 1.82 3.66 7.91
N GLU A 397 1.88 2.34 8.12
CA GLU A 397 2.19 1.31 7.12
C GLU A 397 3.46 1.58 6.27
N PRO A 398 4.65 1.70 6.89
CA PRO A 398 5.87 2.06 6.17
C PRO A 398 6.33 1.01 5.15
N THR A 399 5.79 -0.21 5.18
CA THR A 399 6.21 -1.33 4.31
C THR A 399 5.51 -1.37 2.95
N ASN A 400 4.36 -0.70 2.77
CA ASN A 400 3.48 -0.85 1.59
C ASN A 400 4.09 -0.42 0.23
N HIS A 401 5.16 0.38 0.26
CA HIS A 401 5.85 0.87 -0.95
C HIS A 401 7.33 0.45 -1.01
N LEU A 402 7.73 -0.44 -0.11
CA LEU A 402 9.09 -0.96 0.00
C LEU A 402 9.17 -2.33 -0.65
N ASP A 403 10.30 -2.56 -1.32
CA ASP A 403 10.65 -3.90 -1.79
C ASP A 403 11.22 -4.71 -0.62
N MET A 404 11.38 -6.02 -0.83
CA MET A 404 11.84 -6.92 0.22
C MET A 404 13.20 -6.51 0.80
N GLU A 405 14.12 -6.00 -0.04
CA GLU A 405 15.43 -5.53 0.40
C GLU A 405 15.30 -4.30 1.31
N ALA A 406 14.56 -3.28 0.87
CA ALA A 406 14.34 -2.07 1.68
C ALA A 406 13.58 -2.37 2.98
N VAL A 407 12.62 -3.31 2.99
CA VAL A 407 11.93 -3.74 4.21
C VAL A 407 12.91 -4.37 5.20
N VAL A 408 13.77 -5.30 4.74
CA VAL A 408 14.77 -5.94 5.60
C VAL A 408 15.78 -4.93 6.16
N TRP A 409 16.19 -3.96 5.35
CA TRP A 409 17.05 -2.89 5.80
C TRP A 409 16.36 -2.00 6.84
N LEU A 410 15.11 -1.60 6.58
CA LEU A 410 14.32 -0.77 7.49
C LEU A 410 14.08 -1.48 8.83
N GLU A 411 13.84 -2.79 8.82
CA GLU A 411 13.73 -3.65 10.00
C GLU A 411 15.03 -3.61 10.85
N ASP A 412 16.20 -3.78 10.23
CA ASP A 412 17.50 -3.71 10.92
C ASP A 412 17.84 -2.29 11.40
N TYR A 413 17.34 -1.26 10.72
CA TYR A 413 17.53 0.14 11.12
C TYR A 413 16.63 0.52 12.31
N LEU A 414 15.33 0.24 12.23
CA LEU A 414 14.36 0.59 13.28
C LEU A 414 14.47 -0.30 14.52
N SER A 415 14.99 -1.53 14.42
CA SER A 415 15.26 -2.36 15.61
C SER A 415 16.28 -1.73 16.57
N LYS A 416 17.17 -0.86 16.04
CA LYS A 416 18.19 -0.12 16.80
C LYS A 416 17.73 1.29 17.20
N TRP A 417 16.48 1.65 16.91
CA TRP A 417 15.93 2.96 17.23
C TRP A 417 15.81 3.14 18.75
N GLN A 418 16.42 4.22 19.26
CA GLN A 418 16.54 4.53 20.69
C GLN A 418 15.53 5.59 21.17
N LYS A 419 14.81 6.26 20.26
CA LYS A 419 13.77 7.24 20.58
C LYS A 419 12.38 6.56 20.58
N MET A 420 11.29 7.31 20.77
CA MET A 420 9.95 6.72 20.71
C MET A 420 9.56 6.44 19.25
N LEU A 421 9.07 5.22 19.01
CA LEU A 421 8.51 4.82 17.72
C LEU A 421 7.09 4.34 17.94
N PHE A 422 6.13 4.91 17.22
CA PHE A 422 4.74 4.45 17.23
C PHE A 422 4.30 4.21 15.79
N MET A 423 4.09 2.94 15.44
CA MET A 423 3.90 2.56 14.05
C MET A 423 2.72 1.62 13.86
N VAL A 424 1.98 1.82 12.77
CA VAL A 424 0.98 0.87 12.28
C VAL A 424 1.64 0.01 11.21
N CYS A 425 1.53 -1.31 11.34
CA CYS A 425 2.06 -2.24 10.36
C CYS A 425 1.23 -3.51 10.34
N HIS A 426 0.96 -4.01 9.13
CA HIS A 426 0.27 -5.28 8.91
C HIS A 426 1.20 -6.50 8.75
N SER A 427 2.51 -6.32 8.87
CA SER A 427 3.50 -7.41 8.80
C SER A 427 3.90 -7.92 10.19
N GLN A 428 3.61 -9.20 10.46
CA GLN A 428 3.98 -9.86 11.73
C GLN A 428 5.49 -9.91 11.94
N ASP A 429 6.24 -10.31 10.90
CA ASP A 429 7.70 -10.40 10.98
C ASP A 429 8.34 -9.05 11.28
N PHE A 430 7.81 -7.97 10.71
CA PHE A 430 8.29 -6.63 10.96
C PHE A 430 8.03 -6.21 12.42
N LEU A 431 6.79 -6.38 12.89
CA LEU A 431 6.43 -6.09 14.28
C LEU A 431 7.25 -6.93 15.27
N ASN A 432 7.53 -8.19 14.92
CA ASN A 432 8.28 -9.09 15.78
C ASN A 432 9.75 -8.68 15.95
N ASN A 433 10.38 -8.18 14.90
CA ASN A 433 11.78 -7.80 14.92
C ASN A 433 12.02 -6.36 15.40
N VAL A 434 11.04 -5.47 15.22
CA VAL A 434 11.19 -4.04 15.57
C VAL A 434 10.53 -3.70 16.91
N CYS A 435 9.31 -4.16 17.19
CA CYS A 435 8.53 -3.68 18.32
C CYS A 435 8.95 -4.31 19.65
N THR A 436 8.87 -3.49 20.71
CA THR A 436 9.08 -3.89 22.12
C THR A 436 7.78 -4.07 22.88
N HIS A 437 6.74 -3.37 22.41
CA HIS A 437 5.41 -3.36 22.99
C HIS A 437 4.39 -3.33 21.85
N ILE A 438 3.24 -3.94 22.06
CA ILE A 438 2.10 -3.89 21.15
C ILE A 438 0.99 -3.07 21.82
N CYS A 439 0.54 -2.03 21.13
CA CYS A 439 -0.66 -1.27 21.48
C CYS A 439 -1.81 -1.83 20.64
N HIS A 440 -2.73 -2.53 21.29
CA HIS A 440 -3.89 -3.12 20.64
C HIS A 440 -5.11 -2.21 20.80
N LEU A 441 -5.72 -1.81 19.68
CA LEU A 441 -7.01 -1.15 19.66
C LEU A 441 -8.13 -2.19 19.78
N ASP A 442 -8.64 -2.35 21.00
CA ASP A 442 -9.80 -3.19 21.25
C ASP A 442 -11.06 -2.52 20.71
N GLN A 443 -11.65 -3.09 19.66
CA GLN A 443 -12.80 -2.52 18.99
C GLN A 443 -14.12 -2.76 19.75
N LEU A 444 -14.18 -3.77 20.62
CA LEU A 444 -15.36 -4.06 21.44
C LEU A 444 -15.48 -3.02 22.56
N HIS A 445 -14.39 -2.82 23.29
CA HIS A 445 -14.34 -1.90 24.43
C HIS A 445 -13.94 -0.47 24.03
N LYS A 446 -13.48 -0.24 22.80
CA LYS A 446 -12.99 1.05 22.29
C LYS A 446 -11.84 1.61 23.13
N GLN A 447 -10.93 0.73 23.52
CA GLN A 447 -9.82 1.06 24.42
C GLN A 447 -8.48 0.61 23.85
N LEU A 448 -7.42 1.28 24.28
CA LEU A 448 -6.04 0.89 24.00
C LEU A 448 -5.55 -0.04 25.11
N VAL A 449 -5.12 -1.24 24.72
CA VAL A 449 -4.54 -2.24 25.64
C VAL A 449 -3.08 -2.46 25.27
N TYR A 450 -2.19 -2.36 26.25
CA TYR A 450 -0.75 -2.48 26.05
C TYR A 450 -0.27 -3.87 26.45
N TYR A 451 0.51 -4.48 25.57
CA TYR A 451 1.16 -5.77 25.78
C TYR A 451 2.66 -5.56 25.69
N LYS A 452 3.40 -6.12 26.66
CA LYS A 452 4.85 -6.12 26.66
C LYS A 452 5.35 -7.30 25.83
N GLY A 453 6.32 -7.07 24.96
CA GLY A 453 6.89 -8.07 24.07
C GLY A 453 6.57 -7.79 22.60
N ASN A 454 6.92 -8.78 21.79
CA ASN A 454 6.72 -8.75 20.35
C ASN A 454 5.28 -9.16 19.96
N TYR A 455 5.00 -9.23 18.66
CA TYR A 455 3.67 -9.58 18.15
C TYR A 455 3.25 -11.01 18.55
N ASP A 456 4.16 -11.98 18.49
CA ASP A 456 3.86 -13.37 18.86
C ASP A 456 3.47 -13.49 20.34
N SER A 457 4.23 -12.84 21.22
CA SER A 457 3.93 -12.77 22.67
C SER A 457 2.55 -12.15 22.93
N PHE A 458 2.19 -11.13 22.14
CA PHE A 458 0.87 -10.51 22.21
C PHE A 458 -0.24 -11.50 21.80
N VAL A 459 -0.09 -12.22 20.69
CA VAL A 459 -1.10 -13.19 20.23
C VAL A 459 -1.30 -14.30 21.25
N GLU A 460 -0.21 -14.84 21.80
CA GLU A 460 -0.25 -15.85 22.84
C GLU A 460 -0.94 -15.33 24.10
N THR A 461 -0.51 -14.16 24.61
CA THR A 461 -1.10 -13.53 25.80
C THR A 461 -2.59 -13.21 25.59
N LYS A 462 -2.98 -12.70 24.43
CA LYS A 462 -4.39 -12.42 24.08
C LYS A 462 -5.20 -13.71 24.10
N ARG A 463 -4.68 -14.79 23.51
CA ARG A 463 -5.34 -16.10 23.46
C ARG A 463 -5.52 -16.71 24.85
N ASP A 464 -4.51 -16.61 25.70
CA ASP A 464 -4.55 -17.11 27.08
C ASP A 464 -5.57 -16.34 27.91
N LEU A 465 -5.55 -15.00 27.84
CA LEU A 465 -6.54 -14.15 28.50
C LEU A 465 -7.97 -14.45 28.04
N GLN A 466 -8.19 -14.64 26.74
CA GLN A 466 -9.49 -15.03 26.19
C GLN A 466 -9.93 -16.40 26.71
N THR A 467 -9.02 -17.37 26.77
CA THR A 467 -9.30 -18.73 27.27
C THR A 467 -9.64 -18.70 28.76
N GLU A 468 -8.92 -17.92 29.55
CA GLU A 468 -9.21 -17.72 30.97
C GLU A 468 -10.57 -17.04 31.18
N GLN A 469 -10.85 -15.98 30.41
CA GLN A 469 -12.13 -15.27 30.49
C GLN A 469 -13.29 -16.19 30.08
N MET A 470 -13.11 -17.04 29.05
CA MET A 470 -14.10 -18.04 28.65
C MET A 470 -14.39 -19.02 29.79
N LYS A 471 -13.36 -19.57 30.43
CA LYS A 471 -13.51 -20.49 31.56
C LYS A 471 -14.21 -19.84 32.76
N ARG A 472 -13.85 -18.59 33.08
CA ARG A 472 -14.51 -17.81 34.16
C ARG A 472 -15.97 -17.56 33.83
N TRP A 473 -16.27 -17.16 32.59
CA TRP A 473 -17.63 -16.97 32.11
C TRP A 473 -18.45 -18.27 32.20
N GLU A 474 -17.91 -19.41 31.74
CA GLU A 474 -18.59 -20.70 31.82
C GLU A 474 -18.87 -21.12 33.26
N ALA A 475 -17.90 -20.95 34.17
CA ALA A 475 -18.08 -21.23 35.59
C ALA A 475 -19.15 -20.33 36.22
N GLU A 476 -19.13 -19.02 35.93
CA GLU A 476 -20.15 -18.08 36.40
C GLU A 476 -21.55 -18.43 35.86
N GLN A 477 -21.68 -18.79 34.58
CA GLN A 477 -22.95 -19.19 33.99
C GLN A 477 -23.47 -20.51 34.58
N ALA A 478 -22.59 -21.48 34.84
CA ALA A 478 -22.94 -22.72 35.50
C ALA A 478 -23.44 -22.48 36.93
N ASP A 479 -22.74 -21.63 37.69
CA ASP A 479 -23.14 -21.17 39.03
C ASP A 479 -24.51 -20.48 38.99
N LEU A 480 -24.71 -19.54 38.07
CA LEU A 480 -25.98 -18.85 37.90
C LEU A 480 -27.12 -19.82 37.58
N LYS A 481 -26.87 -20.78 36.69
CA LYS A 481 -27.85 -21.80 36.32
C LYS A 481 -28.23 -22.66 37.52
N GLN A 482 -27.25 -23.14 38.29
CA GLN A 482 -27.50 -23.91 39.50
C GLN A 482 -28.26 -23.10 40.56
N MET A 483 -27.90 -21.82 40.78
CA MET A 483 -28.61 -20.96 41.73
C MET A 483 -30.05 -20.70 41.28
N LYS A 484 -30.29 -20.42 40.00
CA LYS A 484 -31.64 -20.24 39.44
C LYS A 484 -32.49 -21.51 39.56
N GLU A 485 -31.93 -22.67 39.23
CA GLU A 485 -32.62 -23.96 39.38
C GLU A 485 -32.94 -24.27 40.85
N TYR A 486 -32.03 -23.95 41.77
CA TYR A 486 -32.24 -24.13 43.19
C TYR A 486 -33.35 -23.20 43.73
N VAL A 487 -33.35 -21.92 43.33
CA VAL A 487 -34.41 -20.97 43.69
C VAL A 487 -35.76 -21.43 43.12
N ALA A 488 -35.79 -21.90 41.87
CA ALA A 488 -37.01 -22.42 41.24
C ALA A 488 -37.56 -23.67 41.95
N LYS A 489 -36.69 -24.61 42.35
CA LYS A 489 -37.10 -25.86 43.02
C LYS A 489 -37.49 -25.67 44.48
N PHE A 490 -36.79 -24.78 45.21
CA PHE A 490 -36.89 -24.69 46.68
C PHE A 490 -37.45 -23.37 47.20
N GLY A 491 -37.72 -22.39 46.32
CA GLY A 491 -38.27 -21.07 46.70
C GLY A 491 -39.66 -21.14 47.35
N HIS A 492 -40.46 -22.15 47.00
CA HIS A 492 -41.80 -22.41 47.55
C HIS A 492 -41.88 -23.68 48.42
N GLY A 493 -40.73 -24.26 48.81
CA GLY A 493 -40.66 -25.45 49.64
C GLY A 493 -40.94 -25.20 51.12
N THR A 494 -40.66 -26.18 51.97
CA THR A 494 -40.75 -26.07 53.45
C THR A 494 -40.02 -24.82 53.98
N ALA A 495 -40.48 -24.26 55.11
CA ALA A 495 -40.00 -22.98 55.64
C ALA A 495 -38.46 -22.83 55.75
N LYS A 496 -37.74 -23.94 56.03
CA LYS A 496 -36.28 -23.99 56.06
C LYS A 496 -35.65 -23.87 54.65
N LEU A 497 -36.21 -24.58 53.67
CA LEU A 497 -35.76 -24.56 52.27
C LEU A 497 -36.12 -23.23 51.59
N ALA A 498 -37.28 -22.66 51.88
CA ALA A 498 -37.69 -21.34 51.38
C ALA A 498 -36.76 -20.21 51.89
N ARG A 499 -36.30 -20.27 53.15
CA ARG A 499 -35.27 -19.35 53.68
C ARG A 499 -33.93 -19.48 52.95
N GLN A 500 -33.49 -20.71 52.66
CA GLN A 500 -32.27 -20.94 51.89
C GLN A 500 -32.40 -20.47 50.44
N GLY A 501 -33.57 -20.67 49.81
CA GLY A 501 -33.90 -20.14 48.48
C GLY A 501 -33.81 -18.62 48.42
N LYS A 502 -34.47 -17.89 49.33
CA LYS A 502 -34.41 -16.43 49.42
C LYS A 502 -32.98 -15.90 49.68
N SER A 503 -32.17 -16.62 50.46
CA SER A 503 -30.77 -16.25 50.67
C SER A 503 -29.94 -16.38 49.38
N LYS A 504 -30.13 -17.45 48.60
CA LYS A 504 -29.46 -17.63 47.30
C LYS A 504 -29.97 -16.65 46.25
N GLU A 505 -31.24 -16.27 46.29
CA GLU A 505 -31.81 -15.22 45.44
C GLU A 505 -31.17 -13.85 45.72
N LYS A 506 -30.96 -13.48 46.99
CA LYS A 506 -30.24 -12.25 47.36
C LYS A 506 -28.77 -12.28 46.91
N LEU A 507 -28.11 -13.44 47.02
CA LEU A 507 -26.74 -13.63 46.53
C LEU A 507 -26.67 -13.52 44.99
N LEU A 508 -27.64 -14.10 44.29
CA LEU A 508 -27.80 -14.00 42.84
C LEU A 508 -27.97 -12.53 42.42
N ALA A 509 -28.86 -11.79 43.08
CA ALA A 509 -29.06 -10.36 42.82
C ALA A 509 -27.77 -9.55 43.06
N LYS A 510 -27.00 -9.86 44.11
CA LYS A 510 -25.71 -9.22 44.38
C LYS A 510 -24.67 -9.55 43.31
N LYS A 511 -24.55 -10.82 42.88
CA LYS A 511 -23.64 -11.24 41.80
C LYS A 511 -24.00 -10.58 40.46
N MET A 512 -25.29 -10.41 40.16
CA MET A 512 -25.75 -9.70 38.96
C MET A 512 -25.45 -8.19 39.03
N ALA A 513 -25.54 -7.59 40.23
CA ALA A 513 -25.26 -6.18 40.44
C ALA A 513 -23.75 -5.84 40.42
N SER A 514 -22.86 -6.78 40.75
CA SER A 514 -21.40 -6.56 40.70
C SER A 514 -20.80 -6.58 39.29
N GLY A 515 -21.63 -6.82 38.26
CA GLY A 515 -21.18 -7.08 36.90
C GLY A 515 -20.71 -8.53 36.77
N LEU A 516 -21.24 -9.24 35.78
CA LEU A 516 -20.74 -10.57 35.42
C LEU A 516 -19.57 -10.44 34.47
N THR A 517 -18.71 -11.47 34.44
CA THR A 517 -17.75 -11.62 33.36
C THR A 517 -18.53 -11.64 32.04
N GLU A 518 -18.14 -10.81 31.08
CA GLU A 518 -18.73 -10.83 29.75
C GLU A 518 -18.22 -12.04 28.97
N LYS A 519 -19.06 -12.62 28.12
CA LYS A 519 -18.63 -13.71 27.24
C LYS A 519 -17.58 -13.15 26.29
N PRO A 520 -16.38 -13.74 26.22
CA PRO A 520 -15.44 -13.43 25.15
C PRO A 520 -16.13 -13.56 23.80
N VAL A 521 -16.24 -12.43 23.10
CA VAL A 521 -16.72 -12.43 21.73
C VAL A 521 -15.52 -12.81 20.88
N GLU A 522 -15.53 -14.02 20.32
CA GLU A 522 -14.62 -14.33 19.23
C GLU A 522 -14.92 -13.34 18.10
N GLU A 523 -13.94 -12.53 17.75
CA GLU A 523 -14.04 -11.65 16.61
C GLU A 523 -14.28 -12.53 15.37
N LEU A 524 -15.39 -12.28 14.66
CA LEU A 524 -15.74 -13.05 13.47
C LEU A 524 -14.60 -12.94 12.44
N SER A 525 -13.80 -14.00 12.36
CA SER A 525 -12.76 -14.15 11.35
C SER A 525 -13.41 -14.52 10.03
N LEU A 526 -13.10 -13.71 9.01
CA LEU A 526 -13.53 -14.02 7.66
C LEU A 526 -12.78 -15.27 7.17
N LYS A 527 -13.46 -16.23 6.56
CA LYS A 527 -12.82 -17.40 5.93
C LYS A 527 -12.95 -17.31 4.42
N PHE A 528 -11.84 -16.99 3.74
CA PHE A 528 -11.77 -17.03 2.29
C PHE A 528 -11.82 -18.48 1.80
N ARG A 529 -12.42 -18.70 0.62
CA ARG A 529 -12.46 -20.02 0.01
C ARG A 529 -12.55 -19.93 -1.51
N PHE A 530 -11.48 -20.29 -2.19
CA PHE A 530 -11.49 -20.46 -3.63
C PHE A 530 -12.08 -21.84 -4.00
N PRO A 531 -13.06 -21.91 -4.91
CA PRO A 531 -13.58 -23.19 -5.39
C PRO A 531 -12.52 -24.03 -6.09
N ASP A 532 -12.69 -25.34 -6.06
CA ASP A 532 -11.83 -26.28 -6.79
C ASP A 532 -12.05 -26.09 -8.31
N PRO A 533 -11.00 -25.81 -9.10
CA PRO A 533 -11.12 -25.54 -10.52
C PRO A 533 -11.41 -26.79 -11.36
N GLY A 534 -11.27 -27.99 -10.79
CA GLY A 534 -11.33 -29.24 -11.53
C GLY A 534 -10.01 -29.58 -12.23
N HIS A 535 -10.03 -30.58 -13.09
CA HIS A 535 -8.82 -31.13 -13.72
C HIS A 535 -8.56 -30.52 -15.11
N LEU A 536 -7.30 -30.20 -15.39
CA LEU A 536 -6.82 -29.77 -16.71
C LEU A 536 -5.59 -30.61 -17.10
N SER A 537 -5.55 -31.10 -18.33
CA SER A 537 -4.40 -31.85 -18.84
C SER A 537 -3.18 -30.92 -19.02
N PRO A 538 -1.98 -31.32 -18.55
CA PRO A 538 -0.74 -30.61 -18.88
C PRO A 538 -0.45 -30.64 -20.39
N PRO A 539 0.25 -29.63 -20.94
CA PRO A 539 0.76 -28.43 -20.30
C PRO A 539 -0.34 -27.38 -20.07
N VAL A 540 -0.37 -26.76 -18.89
CA VAL A 540 -1.42 -25.78 -18.53
C VAL A 540 -1.10 -24.40 -19.13
N LEU A 541 0.11 -23.89 -18.92
CA LEU A 541 0.62 -22.69 -19.59
C LEU A 541 2.11 -22.89 -19.88
N GLN A 542 2.52 -22.68 -21.13
CA GLN A 542 3.93 -22.71 -21.51
C GLN A 542 4.36 -21.36 -22.10
N VAL A 543 5.48 -20.83 -21.63
CA VAL A 543 6.09 -19.60 -22.13
C VAL A 543 7.46 -19.94 -22.70
N ASN A 544 7.65 -19.67 -23.99
CA ASN A 544 8.88 -19.99 -24.73
C ASN A 544 9.53 -18.73 -25.32
N GLU A 545 10.85 -18.61 -25.20
CA GLU A 545 11.70 -17.54 -25.73
C GLU A 545 11.20 -16.13 -25.43
N LEU A 546 10.60 -15.91 -24.24
CA LEU A 546 9.97 -14.64 -23.89
C LEU A 546 10.99 -13.51 -23.90
N THR A 547 10.76 -12.54 -24.78
CA THR A 547 11.50 -11.27 -24.81
C THR A 547 10.50 -10.12 -24.81
N PHE A 548 10.64 -9.20 -23.86
CA PHE A 548 9.71 -8.07 -23.71
C PHE A 548 10.41 -6.83 -23.17
N GLY A 549 10.01 -5.66 -23.68
CA GLY A 549 10.37 -4.33 -23.20
C GLY A 549 9.28 -3.33 -23.61
N TYR A 550 9.08 -2.28 -22.81
CA TYR A 550 8.09 -1.24 -23.11
C TYR A 550 8.58 -0.29 -24.21
N GLY A 551 7.72 0.03 -25.19
CA GLY A 551 8.05 0.95 -26.29
C GLY A 551 9.28 0.48 -27.07
N ASP A 552 10.23 1.39 -27.31
CA ASP A 552 11.58 1.09 -27.83
C ASP A 552 12.64 1.02 -26.72
N GLY A 553 12.21 0.99 -25.46
CA GLY A 553 13.09 0.91 -24.30
C GLY A 553 13.82 -0.44 -24.18
N PRO A 554 14.75 -0.54 -23.21
CA PRO A 554 15.52 -1.75 -22.96
C PRO A 554 14.61 -2.95 -22.66
N ASN A 555 15.07 -4.14 -23.03
CA ASN A 555 14.37 -5.38 -22.71
C ASN A 555 14.39 -5.61 -21.19
N LEU A 556 13.21 -5.86 -20.62
CA LEU A 556 13.05 -6.32 -19.24
C LEU A 556 13.31 -7.83 -19.12
N TYR A 557 12.85 -8.57 -20.13
CA TYR A 557 13.04 -10.00 -20.26
C TYR A 557 13.71 -10.30 -21.59
N GLU A 558 14.66 -11.23 -21.58
CA GLU A 558 15.37 -11.69 -22.77
C GLU A 558 15.50 -13.20 -22.72
N ASN A 559 14.94 -13.86 -23.73
CA ASN A 559 14.97 -15.31 -23.92
C ASN A 559 14.62 -16.13 -22.66
N VAL A 560 13.46 -15.86 -22.07
CA VAL A 560 13.00 -16.53 -20.84
C VAL A 560 12.02 -17.67 -21.18
N ASP A 561 12.27 -18.86 -20.63
CA ASP A 561 11.43 -20.05 -20.79
C ASP A 561 10.91 -20.52 -19.42
N PHE A 562 9.59 -20.75 -19.30
CA PHE A 562 8.99 -21.38 -18.13
C PHE A 562 7.62 -22.00 -18.42
N GLY A 563 7.20 -22.93 -17.57
CA GLY A 563 5.85 -23.49 -17.55
C GLY A 563 5.15 -23.22 -16.22
N LEU A 564 3.82 -23.14 -16.25
CA LEU A 564 2.97 -23.18 -15.06
C LEU A 564 2.04 -24.38 -15.18
N ASP A 565 1.86 -25.10 -14.08
CA ASP A 565 0.92 -26.22 -13.91
C ASP A 565 -0.11 -25.92 -12.81
N LEU A 566 -1.09 -26.81 -12.61
CA LEU A 566 -2.12 -26.65 -11.56
C LEU A 566 -1.53 -26.79 -10.15
N ASP A 567 -0.45 -27.51 -9.99
CA ASP A 567 0.20 -27.69 -8.69
C ASP A 567 1.26 -26.60 -8.43
N SER A 568 1.57 -25.75 -9.42
CA SER A 568 2.58 -24.70 -9.26
C SER A 568 2.20 -23.70 -8.16
N ARG A 569 3.12 -23.46 -7.22
CA ARG A 569 3.00 -22.47 -6.14
C ARG A 569 4.21 -21.54 -6.18
N ILE A 570 4.13 -20.50 -7.00
CA ILE A 570 5.28 -19.65 -7.35
C ILE A 570 5.17 -18.28 -6.67
N ALA A 571 6.22 -17.87 -5.97
CA ALA A 571 6.43 -16.49 -5.53
C ALA A 571 7.33 -15.73 -6.51
N LEU A 572 6.88 -14.57 -6.99
CA LEU A 572 7.71 -13.64 -7.75
C LEU A 572 8.29 -12.59 -6.81
N VAL A 573 9.62 -12.58 -6.66
CA VAL A 573 10.35 -11.63 -5.80
C VAL A 573 11.32 -10.81 -6.65
N GLY A 574 11.65 -9.60 -6.19
CA GLY A 574 12.59 -8.71 -6.88
C GLY A 574 12.34 -7.24 -6.58
N PRO A 575 13.25 -6.34 -6.98
CA PRO A 575 13.13 -4.91 -6.69
C PRO A 575 11.92 -4.27 -7.37
N ASN A 576 11.52 -3.10 -6.88
CA ASN A 576 10.41 -2.36 -7.48
C ASN A 576 10.79 -1.81 -8.85
N GLY A 577 9.92 -2.07 -9.83
CA GLY A 577 10.18 -1.75 -11.24
C GLY A 577 10.98 -2.81 -12.01
N ALA A 578 11.29 -3.97 -11.42
CA ALA A 578 11.98 -5.07 -12.12
C ALA A 578 11.14 -5.74 -13.23
N GLY A 579 9.81 -5.57 -13.19
CA GLY A 579 8.89 -6.15 -14.18
C GLY A 579 7.97 -7.26 -13.65
N LYS A 580 7.84 -7.45 -12.33
CA LYS A 580 6.97 -8.49 -11.71
C LYS A 580 5.52 -8.42 -12.22
N SER A 581 4.87 -7.27 -12.05
CA SER A 581 3.52 -7.03 -12.57
C SER A 581 3.45 -7.13 -14.11
N THR A 582 4.52 -6.78 -14.81
CA THR A 582 4.63 -6.95 -16.27
C THR A 582 4.57 -8.42 -16.66
N LEU A 583 5.27 -9.31 -15.93
CA LEU A 583 5.22 -10.76 -16.15
C LEU A 583 3.81 -11.31 -15.91
N VAL A 584 3.15 -10.87 -14.84
CA VAL A 584 1.75 -11.24 -14.55
C VAL A 584 0.82 -10.80 -15.69
N LYS A 585 1.00 -9.60 -16.24
CA LYS A 585 0.23 -9.10 -17.39
C LYS A 585 0.49 -9.89 -18.67
N ILE A 586 1.73 -10.34 -18.90
CA ILE A 586 2.09 -11.22 -20.03
C ILE A 586 1.43 -12.58 -19.87
N ILE A 587 1.51 -13.19 -18.68
CA ILE A 587 0.86 -14.47 -18.36
C ILE A 587 -0.66 -14.38 -18.56
N ASN A 588 -1.28 -13.28 -18.12
CA ASN A 588 -2.72 -13.06 -18.29
C ASN A 588 -3.14 -12.74 -19.74
N GLY A 589 -2.19 -12.54 -20.66
CA GLY A 589 -2.46 -12.20 -22.05
C GLY A 589 -2.81 -10.72 -22.32
N GLU A 590 -2.61 -9.83 -21.34
CA GLU A 590 -2.83 -8.39 -21.49
C GLU A 590 -1.71 -7.71 -22.30
N LEU A 591 -0.50 -8.28 -22.26
CA LEU A 591 0.67 -7.77 -22.97
C LEU A 591 1.21 -8.83 -23.93
N THR A 592 1.46 -8.42 -25.18
CA THR A 592 2.07 -9.28 -26.19
C THR A 592 3.59 -9.18 -26.10
N PRO A 593 4.31 -10.31 -26.05
CA PRO A 593 5.77 -10.30 -26.07
C PRO A 593 6.31 -9.75 -27.41
N ARG A 594 7.51 -9.15 -27.39
CA ARG A 594 8.19 -8.70 -28.64
C ARG A 594 8.68 -9.92 -29.44
N ARG A 595 9.19 -10.93 -28.75
CA ARG A 595 9.62 -12.22 -29.30
C ARG A 595 9.25 -13.34 -28.33
N GLY A 596 9.06 -14.54 -28.87
CA GLY A 596 8.60 -15.71 -28.12
C GLY A 596 7.09 -15.89 -28.20
N ALA A 597 6.57 -16.88 -27.47
CA ALA A 597 5.14 -17.22 -27.46
C ALA A 597 4.67 -17.66 -26.08
N VAL A 598 3.48 -17.20 -25.70
CA VAL A 598 2.73 -17.69 -24.54
C VAL A 598 1.65 -18.64 -25.05
N ARG A 599 1.71 -19.90 -24.66
CA ARG A 599 0.81 -20.98 -25.09
C ARG A 599 -0.04 -21.47 -23.91
N PRO A 600 -1.22 -20.88 -23.68
CA PRO A 600 -2.17 -21.38 -22.69
C PRO A 600 -2.94 -22.60 -23.22
N HIS A 601 -3.34 -23.49 -22.33
CA HIS A 601 -4.29 -24.55 -22.63
C HIS A 601 -5.66 -23.95 -23.03
N GLY A 602 -6.36 -24.53 -24.01
CA GLY A 602 -7.57 -23.94 -24.60
C GLY A 602 -8.75 -23.74 -23.66
N HIS A 603 -8.79 -24.49 -22.54
CA HIS A 603 -9.80 -24.37 -21.48
C HIS A 603 -9.29 -23.69 -20.21
N LEU A 604 -8.06 -23.16 -20.23
CA LEU A 604 -7.47 -22.47 -19.09
C LEU A 604 -8.31 -21.24 -18.73
N LYS A 605 -8.61 -21.11 -17.44
CA LYS A 605 -9.24 -19.91 -16.86
C LYS A 605 -8.27 -19.35 -15.84
N MET A 606 -7.95 -18.07 -15.97
CA MET A 606 -7.08 -17.37 -15.05
C MET A 606 -7.85 -16.21 -14.45
N THR A 607 -7.58 -15.91 -13.18
CA THR A 607 -8.07 -14.69 -12.55
C THR A 607 -6.93 -13.96 -11.90
N LYS A 608 -6.92 -12.63 -12.07
CA LYS A 608 -5.91 -11.73 -11.54
C LYS A 608 -6.49 -10.84 -10.44
N PHE A 609 -5.80 -10.79 -9.31
CA PHE A 609 -5.95 -9.72 -8.33
C PHE A 609 -5.04 -8.56 -8.74
N THR A 610 -5.58 -7.35 -8.78
CA THR A 610 -4.84 -6.13 -9.14
C THR A 610 -4.99 -5.10 -8.03
N GLN A 611 -3.93 -4.35 -7.77
CA GLN A 611 -3.95 -3.21 -6.85
C GLN A 611 -4.84 -2.07 -7.38
N HIS A 612 -4.95 -1.93 -8.71
CA HIS A 612 -5.78 -0.91 -9.34
C HIS A 612 -7.24 -1.38 -9.43
N PHE A 613 -7.99 -1.21 -8.35
CA PHE A 613 -9.38 -1.65 -8.27
C PHE A 613 -10.29 -1.04 -9.36
N GLU A 614 -9.93 0.13 -9.91
CA GLU A 614 -10.64 0.79 -11.01
C GLU A 614 -10.63 -0.04 -12.31
N ASP A 615 -9.63 -0.90 -12.49
CA ASP A 615 -9.54 -1.78 -13.66
C ASP A 615 -10.63 -2.88 -13.65
N VAL A 616 -11.16 -3.20 -12.47
CA VAL A 616 -12.10 -4.31 -12.26
C VAL A 616 -13.49 -3.81 -11.82
N LEU A 617 -13.52 -2.81 -10.93
CA LEU A 617 -14.74 -2.35 -10.26
C LEU A 617 -15.25 -1.03 -10.85
N ASP A 618 -16.56 -0.93 -11.03
CA ASP A 618 -17.22 0.34 -11.36
C ASP A 618 -17.51 1.13 -10.07
N PHE A 619 -16.79 2.24 -9.88
CA PHE A 619 -16.88 3.07 -8.67
C PHE A 619 -18.22 3.78 -8.48
N THR A 620 -19.03 3.88 -9.55
CA THR A 620 -20.34 4.52 -9.52
C THR A 620 -21.44 3.61 -8.99
N LYS A 621 -21.21 2.29 -8.99
CA LYS A 621 -22.19 1.27 -8.61
C LYS A 621 -21.98 0.80 -7.18
N THR A 622 -23.00 0.15 -6.62
CA THR A 622 -22.88 -0.58 -5.35
C THR A 622 -22.30 -1.98 -5.59
N PRO A 623 -21.66 -2.61 -4.59
CA PRO A 623 -21.18 -3.99 -4.71
C PRO A 623 -22.24 -4.97 -5.18
N LEU A 624 -23.46 -4.84 -4.64
CA LEU A 624 -24.56 -5.72 -5.01
C LEU A 624 -24.97 -5.53 -6.47
N GLN A 625 -25.13 -4.27 -6.91
CA GLN A 625 -25.52 -3.98 -8.28
C GLN A 625 -24.44 -4.42 -9.28
N TRP A 626 -23.17 -4.10 -8.99
CA TRP A 626 -22.05 -4.51 -9.84
C TRP A 626 -21.95 -6.05 -9.96
N PHE A 627 -22.13 -6.77 -8.85
CA PHE A 627 -22.10 -8.23 -8.85
C PHE A 627 -23.25 -8.83 -9.67
N MET A 628 -24.46 -8.28 -9.55
CA MET A 628 -25.62 -8.72 -10.33
C MET A 628 -25.49 -8.40 -11.81
N ASP A 629 -24.96 -7.24 -12.17
CA ASP A 629 -24.70 -6.86 -13.56
C ASP A 629 -23.67 -7.80 -14.21
N ARG A 630 -22.65 -8.22 -13.44
CA ARG A 630 -21.58 -9.09 -13.92
C ARG A 630 -22.00 -10.55 -14.01
N TYR A 631 -22.92 -10.98 -13.14
CA TYR A 631 -23.44 -12.35 -13.02
C TYR A 631 -24.97 -12.35 -13.08
N PRO A 632 -25.59 -12.08 -14.26
CA PRO A 632 -27.03 -11.95 -14.40
C PRO A 632 -27.81 -13.22 -14.05
N GLU A 633 -27.14 -14.38 -14.08
CA GLU A 633 -27.71 -15.67 -13.71
C GLU A 633 -27.89 -15.84 -12.19
N THR A 634 -27.24 -14.99 -11.39
CA THR A 634 -27.29 -15.08 -9.93
C THR A 634 -28.43 -14.25 -9.36
N THR A 635 -29.26 -14.85 -8.50
CA THR A 635 -30.35 -14.12 -7.84
C THR A 635 -29.82 -13.04 -6.89
N ARG A 636 -30.63 -12.02 -6.59
CA ARG A 636 -30.23 -10.96 -5.64
C ARG A 636 -29.88 -11.53 -4.26
N GLU A 637 -30.62 -12.53 -3.78
CA GLU A 637 -30.35 -13.15 -2.48
C GLU A 637 -29.02 -13.90 -2.49
N ASP A 638 -28.73 -14.62 -3.56
CA ASP A 638 -27.48 -15.36 -3.69
C ASP A 638 -26.29 -14.42 -3.87
N ALA A 639 -26.44 -13.32 -4.61
CA ALA A 639 -25.43 -12.27 -4.71
C ALA A 639 -25.11 -11.67 -3.33
N ARG A 640 -26.13 -11.43 -2.50
CA ARG A 640 -25.94 -10.95 -1.12
C ARG A 640 -25.24 -11.99 -0.25
N LYS A 641 -25.55 -13.28 -0.42
CA LYS A 641 -24.86 -14.38 0.29
C LYS A 641 -23.40 -14.49 -0.13
N TRP A 642 -23.11 -14.40 -1.43
CA TRP A 642 -21.74 -14.42 -1.96
C TRP A 642 -20.91 -13.26 -1.41
N LEU A 643 -21.40 -12.03 -1.52
CA LEU A 643 -20.73 -10.84 -0.97
C LEU A 643 -20.59 -10.93 0.56
N GLY A 644 -21.64 -11.41 1.24
CA GLY A 644 -21.64 -11.60 2.70
C GLY A 644 -20.57 -12.59 3.18
N ARG A 645 -20.35 -13.71 2.47
CA ARG A 645 -19.29 -14.69 2.79
C ARG A 645 -17.89 -14.09 2.73
N TYR A 646 -17.69 -13.08 1.87
CA TYR A 646 -16.43 -12.36 1.71
C TYR A 646 -16.37 -11.07 2.56
N GLY A 647 -17.33 -10.86 3.47
CA GLY A 647 -17.27 -9.79 4.46
C GLY A 647 -17.78 -8.45 3.97
N THR A 648 -18.49 -8.43 2.85
CA THR A 648 -19.26 -7.27 2.39
C THR A 648 -20.74 -7.52 2.67
N SER A 649 -21.18 -7.18 3.88
CA SER A 649 -22.56 -7.39 4.35
C SER A 649 -23.23 -6.07 4.76
N GLY A 650 -24.56 -6.11 4.94
CA GLY A 650 -25.33 -4.98 5.49
C GLY A 650 -25.24 -3.70 4.64
N VAL A 651 -24.87 -2.60 5.31
CA VAL A 651 -24.82 -1.23 4.72
C VAL A 651 -23.75 -1.13 3.63
N VAL A 652 -22.64 -1.85 3.76
CA VAL A 652 -21.53 -1.86 2.79
C VAL A 652 -22.00 -2.30 1.40
N GLN A 653 -22.97 -3.22 1.32
CA GLN A 653 -23.53 -3.68 0.04
C GLN A 653 -24.36 -2.60 -0.68
N GLN A 654 -24.85 -1.59 0.05
CA GLN A 654 -25.70 -0.51 -0.46
C GLN A 654 -24.91 0.79 -0.71
N GLN A 655 -23.70 0.91 -0.16
CA GLN A 655 -22.80 2.02 -0.43
C GLN A 655 -22.20 1.89 -1.83
N THR A 656 -21.88 3.03 -2.44
CA THR A 656 -21.17 3.02 -3.73
C THR A 656 -19.72 2.61 -3.51
N MET A 657 -19.14 1.91 -4.49
CA MET A 657 -17.75 1.48 -4.46
C MET A 657 -16.76 2.63 -4.20
N SER A 658 -17.08 3.85 -4.65
CA SER A 658 -16.28 5.06 -4.35
C SER A 658 -16.15 5.40 -2.86
N GLN A 659 -17.12 5.01 -2.04
CA GLN A 659 -17.15 5.28 -0.59
C GLN A 659 -16.49 4.16 0.23
N LEU A 660 -16.20 3.03 -0.40
CA LEU A 660 -15.63 1.88 0.29
C LEU A 660 -14.13 2.06 0.51
N SER A 661 -13.64 1.55 1.65
CA SER A 661 -12.20 1.46 1.89
C SER A 661 -11.55 0.47 0.93
N GLU A 662 -10.24 0.58 0.74
CA GLU A 662 -9.49 -0.33 -0.13
C GLU A 662 -9.64 -1.79 0.29
N GLY A 663 -9.62 -2.08 1.59
CA GLY A 663 -9.86 -3.44 2.09
C GLY A 663 -11.29 -3.94 1.84
N GLN A 664 -12.29 -3.05 1.82
CA GLN A 664 -13.66 -3.41 1.41
C GLN A 664 -13.73 -3.68 -0.09
N LYS A 665 -13.04 -2.89 -0.93
CA LYS A 665 -12.93 -3.13 -2.37
C LYS A 665 -12.23 -4.46 -2.67
N ALA A 666 -11.12 -4.74 -1.98
CA ALA A 666 -10.39 -6.00 -2.08
C ALA A 666 -11.28 -7.22 -1.80
N LYS A 667 -12.13 -7.16 -0.77
CA LYS A 667 -13.12 -8.21 -0.46
C LYS A 667 -14.10 -8.47 -1.61
N VAL A 668 -14.56 -7.43 -2.30
CA VAL A 668 -15.41 -7.60 -3.49
C VAL A 668 -14.64 -8.28 -4.60
N VAL A 669 -13.38 -7.89 -4.83
CA VAL A 669 -12.54 -8.53 -5.83
C VAL A 669 -12.32 -10.00 -5.49
N PHE A 670 -11.97 -10.36 -4.26
CA PHE A 670 -11.83 -11.77 -3.86
C PHE A 670 -13.13 -12.57 -4.07
N CYS A 671 -14.29 -11.96 -3.79
CA CYS A 671 -15.59 -12.57 -4.09
C CYS A 671 -15.77 -12.82 -5.59
N HIS A 672 -15.41 -11.84 -6.42
CA HIS A 672 -15.44 -11.96 -7.87
C HIS A 672 -14.50 -13.08 -8.36
N MET A 673 -13.28 -13.16 -7.82
CA MET A 673 -12.32 -14.20 -8.18
C MET A 673 -12.83 -15.60 -7.84
N ALA A 674 -13.39 -15.75 -6.64
CA ALA A 674 -13.96 -17.02 -6.21
C ALA A 674 -15.15 -17.44 -7.07
N LYS A 675 -15.99 -16.51 -7.52
CA LYS A 675 -17.13 -16.81 -8.40
C LYS A 675 -16.71 -17.23 -9.81
N GLN A 676 -15.53 -16.81 -10.29
CA GLN A 676 -15.02 -17.21 -11.60
C GLN A 676 -14.53 -18.67 -11.66
N SER A 677 -14.19 -19.27 -10.51
CA SER A 677 -13.61 -20.63 -10.42
C SER A 677 -12.46 -20.82 -11.41
N ALA A 678 -11.42 -19.97 -11.32
CA ALA A 678 -10.26 -20.04 -12.19
C ALA A 678 -9.31 -21.19 -11.80
N HIS A 679 -8.59 -21.70 -12.80
CA HIS A 679 -7.57 -22.74 -12.65
C HIS A 679 -6.23 -22.19 -12.16
N ILE A 680 -5.88 -20.94 -12.53
CA ILE A 680 -4.69 -20.24 -12.03
C ILE A 680 -5.10 -18.92 -11.40
N LEU A 681 -4.60 -18.67 -10.19
CA LEU A 681 -4.72 -17.40 -9.48
C LEU A 681 -3.44 -16.59 -9.66
N LEU A 682 -3.56 -15.38 -10.19
CA LEU A 682 -2.48 -14.42 -10.30
C LEU A 682 -2.72 -13.34 -9.24
N LEU A 683 -1.89 -13.27 -8.21
CA LEU A 683 -2.07 -12.36 -7.08
C LEU A 683 -0.98 -11.30 -7.09
N ASP A 684 -1.28 -10.09 -7.55
CA ASP A 684 -0.32 -8.97 -7.58
C ASP A 684 -0.50 -8.07 -6.35
N GLU A 685 0.41 -8.18 -5.39
CA GLU A 685 0.42 -7.47 -4.09
C GLU A 685 -0.92 -7.51 -3.33
N PRO A 686 -1.45 -8.72 -3.02
CA PRO A 686 -2.77 -8.85 -2.39
C PRO A 686 -2.81 -8.34 -0.95
N THR A 687 -1.68 -8.22 -0.27
CA THR A 687 -1.56 -7.91 1.16
C THR A 687 -1.80 -6.43 1.47
N ASN A 688 -1.55 -5.52 0.53
CA ASN A 688 -1.58 -4.06 0.78
C ASN A 688 -2.94 -3.53 1.26
N ALA A 689 -4.04 -4.19 0.88
CA ALA A 689 -5.40 -3.81 1.27
C ALA A 689 -5.99 -4.70 2.38
N LEU A 690 -5.24 -5.70 2.87
CA LEU A 690 -5.73 -6.69 3.81
C LEU A 690 -5.21 -6.42 5.23
N ASP A 691 -6.01 -6.79 6.22
CA ASP A 691 -5.57 -6.86 7.61
C ASP A 691 -4.95 -8.23 7.85
N MET A 692 -4.28 -8.35 8.99
CA MET A 692 -3.52 -9.55 9.33
C MET A 692 -4.39 -10.81 9.40
N GLU A 693 -5.62 -10.71 9.92
CA GLU A 693 -6.58 -11.82 9.95
C GLU A 693 -7.02 -12.24 8.54
N MET A 694 -7.22 -11.28 7.63
CA MET A 694 -7.53 -11.57 6.23
C MET A 694 -6.35 -12.16 5.49
N ILE A 695 -5.11 -11.75 5.80
CA ILE A 695 -3.89 -12.35 5.23
C ILE A 695 -3.80 -13.82 5.65
N ASP A 696 -4.04 -14.14 6.93
CA ASP A 696 -4.07 -15.53 7.43
C ASP A 696 -5.16 -16.35 6.74
N SER A 697 -6.36 -15.79 6.63
CA SER A 697 -7.48 -16.40 5.91
C SER A 697 -7.17 -16.63 4.43
N LEU A 698 -6.45 -15.70 3.80
CA LEU A 698 -6.03 -15.82 2.40
C LEU A 698 -4.99 -16.93 2.26
N ALA A 699 -4.02 -17.00 3.17
CA ALA A 699 -3.02 -18.06 3.20
C ALA A 699 -3.68 -19.44 3.31
N ASP A 700 -4.64 -19.60 4.22
CA ASP A 700 -5.40 -20.84 4.38
C ASP A 700 -6.24 -21.17 3.13
N ALA A 701 -6.86 -20.16 2.51
CA ALA A 701 -7.63 -20.34 1.29
C ALA A 701 -6.76 -20.78 0.11
N ILE A 702 -5.53 -20.24 0.00
CA ILE A 702 -4.60 -20.63 -1.07
C ILE A 702 -4.03 -22.04 -0.81
N LYS A 703 -3.70 -22.39 0.44
CA LYS A 703 -3.29 -23.76 0.80
C LYS A 703 -4.37 -24.79 0.45
N ALA A 704 -5.65 -24.45 0.66
CA ALA A 704 -6.77 -25.32 0.33
C ALA A 704 -7.14 -25.34 -1.17
N PHE A 705 -6.63 -24.39 -1.96
CA PHE A 705 -6.91 -24.30 -3.39
C PHE A 705 -6.07 -25.32 -4.17
N LYS A 706 -6.69 -26.00 -5.15
CA LYS A 706 -6.04 -27.05 -5.96
C LYS A 706 -5.60 -26.61 -7.35
N GLY A 707 -5.72 -25.33 -7.68
CA GLY A 707 -5.21 -24.77 -8.92
C GLY A 707 -3.87 -24.08 -8.74
N GLY A 708 -3.26 -23.62 -9.84
CA GLY A 708 -1.95 -23.00 -9.83
C GLY A 708 -2.00 -21.59 -9.23
N VAL A 709 -0.93 -21.17 -8.58
CA VAL A 709 -0.85 -19.86 -7.92
C VAL A 709 0.46 -19.18 -8.28
N VAL A 710 0.35 -17.94 -8.76
CA VAL A 710 1.48 -17.02 -8.94
C VAL A 710 1.25 -15.82 -8.04
N LEU A 711 2.06 -15.70 -6.99
CA LEU A 711 1.97 -14.66 -5.97
C LEU A 711 3.12 -13.65 -6.15
N VAL A 712 2.78 -12.39 -6.33
CA VAL A 712 3.70 -11.25 -6.17
C VAL A 712 3.40 -10.66 -4.81
N SER A 713 4.36 -10.72 -3.89
CA SER A 713 4.21 -10.09 -2.58
C SER A 713 5.57 -9.75 -2.00
N HIS A 714 5.58 -8.78 -1.11
CA HIS A 714 6.71 -8.50 -0.23
C HIS A 714 6.54 -9.13 1.18
N ASP A 715 5.40 -9.77 1.46
CA ASP A 715 5.14 -10.44 2.72
C ASP A 715 5.81 -11.82 2.77
N MET A 716 6.89 -11.90 3.53
CA MET A 716 7.68 -13.13 3.70
C MET A 716 6.89 -14.27 4.33
N ARG A 717 5.98 -13.97 5.25
CA ARG A 717 5.18 -14.97 5.95
C ARG A 717 4.14 -15.56 5.01
N LEU A 718 3.45 -14.74 4.23
CA LEU A 718 2.51 -15.23 3.21
C LEU A 718 3.24 -16.13 2.19
N ILE A 719 4.41 -15.68 1.70
CA ILE A 719 5.25 -16.45 0.77
C ILE A 719 5.67 -17.78 1.40
N SER A 720 6.22 -17.75 2.61
CA SER A 720 6.70 -18.94 3.32
C SER A 720 5.61 -19.99 3.55
N GLN A 721 4.37 -19.54 3.73
CA GLN A 721 3.25 -20.42 4.05
C GLN A 721 2.62 -21.06 2.81
N VAL A 722 2.72 -20.40 1.66
CA VAL A 722 1.88 -20.71 0.50
C VAL A 722 2.68 -21.18 -0.71
N THR A 723 3.94 -20.74 -0.84
CA THR A 723 4.74 -20.96 -2.04
C THR A 723 5.82 -22.01 -1.86
N GLU A 724 6.08 -22.77 -2.92
CA GLU A 724 7.09 -23.84 -2.97
C GLU A 724 8.29 -23.42 -3.83
N GLU A 725 8.06 -22.61 -4.86
CA GLU A 725 9.10 -22.07 -5.73
C GLU A 725 9.21 -20.54 -5.59
N ILE A 726 10.44 -20.03 -5.54
CA ILE A 726 10.72 -18.59 -5.54
C ILE A 726 11.43 -18.24 -6.83
N TRP A 727 10.87 -17.28 -7.59
CA TRP A 727 11.46 -16.77 -8.82
C TRP A 727 11.89 -15.32 -8.63
N ILE A 728 13.17 -15.06 -8.83
CA ILE A 728 13.78 -13.73 -8.72
C ILE A 728 13.71 -13.04 -10.09
N VAL A 729 13.04 -11.89 -10.11
CA VAL A 729 12.96 -10.99 -11.25
C VAL A 729 13.98 -9.87 -11.07
N ASP A 730 15.10 -9.97 -11.78
CA ASP A 730 16.14 -8.95 -11.86
C ASP A 730 16.86 -9.05 -13.20
N LYS A 731 16.56 -8.13 -14.12
CA LYS A 731 17.09 -8.11 -15.51
C LYS A 731 16.97 -9.46 -16.22
N GLY A 732 15.88 -10.17 -15.96
CA GLY A 732 15.65 -11.56 -16.34
C GLY A 732 14.82 -12.29 -15.29
N LEU A 733 14.65 -13.60 -15.48
CA LEU A 733 13.93 -14.47 -14.56
C LEU A 733 14.84 -15.61 -14.15
N ARG A 734 15.05 -15.79 -12.84
CA ARG A 734 15.86 -16.90 -12.30
C ARG A 734 15.11 -17.61 -11.19
N LYS A 735 15.14 -18.94 -11.18
CA LYS A 735 14.64 -19.72 -10.05
C LYS A 735 15.66 -19.68 -8.91
N TYR A 736 15.18 -19.46 -7.69
CA TYR A 736 16.01 -19.49 -6.49
C TYR A 736 15.98 -20.88 -5.86
N GLU A 737 17.15 -21.41 -5.51
CA GLU A 737 17.29 -22.70 -4.85
C GLU A 737 17.31 -22.51 -3.34
N GLY A 738 16.15 -22.64 -2.70
CA GLY A 738 16.00 -22.51 -1.26
C GLY A 738 14.63 -21.97 -0.86
N ASP A 739 14.40 -21.87 0.45
CA ASP A 739 13.21 -21.24 1.00
C ASP A 739 13.38 -19.71 1.15
N ILE A 740 12.30 -19.04 1.54
CA ILE A 740 12.30 -17.59 1.73
C ILE A 740 13.15 -17.16 2.94
N GLY A 741 13.33 -18.05 3.93
CA GLY A 741 14.19 -17.80 5.09
C GLY A 741 15.66 -17.70 4.68
N ASN A 742 16.13 -18.66 3.89
CA ASN A 742 17.46 -18.66 3.28
C ASN A 742 17.64 -17.41 2.41
N PHE A 743 16.64 -17.04 1.61
CA PHE A 743 16.69 -15.83 0.81
C PHE A 743 16.86 -14.56 1.68
N LYS A 744 16.12 -14.44 2.80
CA LYS A 744 16.28 -13.33 3.76
C LYS A 744 17.68 -13.32 4.37
N MET A 745 18.22 -14.48 4.74
CA MET A 745 19.57 -14.59 5.30
C MET A 745 20.64 -14.17 4.29
N ASP A 746 20.49 -14.60 3.04
CA ASP A 746 21.40 -14.24 1.96
C ASP A 746 21.35 -12.75 1.63
N LEU A 747 20.15 -12.15 1.60
CA LEU A 747 19.99 -10.70 1.49
C LEU A 747 20.69 -9.95 2.63
N ARG A 748 20.47 -10.36 3.89
CA ARG A 748 21.15 -9.76 5.05
C ARG A 748 22.67 -9.91 4.96
N ARG A 749 23.16 -11.06 4.48
CA ARG A 749 24.58 -11.33 4.31
C ARG A 749 25.20 -10.48 3.21
N GLN A 750 24.53 -10.37 2.06
CA GLN A 750 24.96 -9.52 0.95
C GLN A 750 25.08 -8.06 1.39
N MET A 751 24.06 -7.54 2.11
CA MET A 751 24.11 -6.18 2.66
C MET A 751 25.27 -5.96 3.64
N LYS A 752 25.62 -6.96 4.46
CA LYS A 752 26.78 -6.87 5.37
C LYS A 752 28.10 -6.86 4.60
N LEU A 753 28.25 -7.75 3.61
CA LEU A 753 29.46 -7.83 2.78
C LEU A 753 29.68 -6.54 1.99
N GLU A 754 28.63 -5.96 1.40
CA GLU A 754 28.73 -4.68 0.69
C GLU A 754 29.17 -3.53 1.61
N LYS A 755 28.69 -3.51 2.87
CA LYS A 755 29.13 -2.55 3.88
C LYS A 755 30.60 -2.73 4.25
N GLU A 756 31.07 -3.97 4.39
CA GLU A 756 32.47 -4.28 4.67
C GLU A 756 33.41 -3.92 3.51
N ASP A 757 33.01 -4.20 2.27
CA ASP A 757 33.79 -3.85 1.09
C ASP A 757 33.86 -2.34 0.85
N LYS A 758 32.77 -1.61 1.13
CA LYS A 758 32.77 -0.13 1.14
C LYS A 758 33.69 0.43 2.23
N LYS A 759 33.74 -0.18 3.43
CA LYS A 759 34.70 0.19 4.49
C LYS A 759 36.15 -0.06 4.06
N LYS A 760 36.44 -1.20 3.44
CA LYS A 760 37.78 -1.52 2.90
C LYS A 760 38.24 -0.59 1.78
N LYS A 761 37.31 -0.12 0.92
CA LYS A 761 37.59 0.86 -0.14
C LYS A 761 37.77 2.29 0.37
N LYS A 762 37.12 2.67 1.47
CA LYS A 762 37.24 4.00 2.11
C LYS A 762 38.49 4.16 2.99
N SER A 763 39.10 3.07 3.46
CA SER A 763 40.46 3.13 4.01
C SER A 763 41.47 3.17 2.85
N PRO A 764 42.10 4.33 2.52
CA PRO A 764 43.26 4.27 1.66
C PRO A 764 44.27 3.35 2.34
N LYS A 765 44.80 2.37 1.61
CA LYS A 765 46.04 1.71 2.03
C LYS A 765 47.08 2.82 2.11
N LEU A 766 47.28 3.41 3.29
CA LEU A 766 48.49 4.15 3.58
C LEU A 766 49.61 3.18 3.27
N ALA A 767 50.40 3.47 2.23
CA ALA A 767 51.72 2.89 2.13
C ALA A 767 52.39 3.05 3.50
N PRO A 768 53.09 2.02 4.02
CA PRO A 768 53.74 2.12 5.31
C PRO A 768 54.63 3.36 5.26
N LYS A 769 54.27 4.36 6.07
CA LYS A 769 55.02 5.61 6.20
C LYS A 769 56.40 5.17 6.68
N ALA A 770 57.43 5.46 5.88
CA ALA A 770 58.81 5.24 6.32
C ALA A 770 58.97 5.86 7.72
N PRO A 771 59.59 5.16 8.68
CA PRO A 771 59.72 5.66 10.04
C PRO A 771 60.36 7.05 9.99
N SER A 772 59.69 8.03 10.58
CA SER A 772 60.25 9.37 10.75
C SER A 772 61.57 9.25 11.52
N PRO A 773 62.63 9.97 11.13
CA PRO A 773 63.88 9.96 11.87
C PRO A 773 63.60 10.41 13.32
N PRO A 774 64.26 9.79 14.31
CA PRO A 774 64.03 10.11 15.71
C PRO A 774 64.36 11.59 15.97
N PRO A 775 63.63 12.26 16.87
CA PRO A 775 63.86 13.66 17.18
C PRO A 775 65.27 13.83 17.76
N SER A 776 66.10 14.64 17.08
CA SER A 776 67.39 15.05 17.60
C SER A 776 67.19 15.99 18.78
N PHE A 777 67.19 15.43 19.99
CA PHE A 777 67.23 16.21 21.22
C PHE A 777 68.57 16.95 21.28
N ARG A 778 68.53 18.29 21.33
CA ARG A 778 69.70 19.11 21.67
C ARG A 778 70.10 18.77 23.11
N LEU A 779 71.28 18.19 23.26
CA LEU A 779 72.02 18.14 24.51
C LEU A 779 72.48 19.55 24.84
N ASP A 780 71.66 20.30 25.58
CA ASP A 780 72.08 21.38 26.45
C ASP A 780 70.89 21.67 27.37
N GLN A 781 71.06 21.40 28.67
CA GLN A 781 70.08 21.50 29.77
C GLN A 781 69.34 20.20 30.14
N ALA A 782 70.03 19.31 30.85
CA ALA A 782 69.43 18.43 31.85
C ALA A 782 70.41 18.20 33.02
N PRO A 783 69.96 18.26 34.29
CA PRO A 783 70.77 17.88 35.45
C PRO A 783 71.00 16.35 35.51
N PRO A 784 72.09 15.88 36.16
CA PRO A 784 72.47 14.46 36.11
C PRO A 784 71.52 13.56 36.93
N PRO A 785 71.10 12.39 36.41
CA PRO A 785 70.37 11.38 37.16
C PRO A 785 71.31 10.43 37.95
N ALA A 786 70.81 9.92 39.08
CA ALA A 786 71.50 9.01 40.01
C ALA A 786 71.72 7.59 39.42
N PRO A 787 72.74 6.83 39.90
CA PRO A 787 73.12 5.53 39.32
C PRO A 787 72.21 4.37 39.76
N PRO A 788 71.94 3.38 38.88
CA PRO A 788 71.25 2.14 39.24
C PRO A 788 72.19 1.07 39.86
N PRO A 789 71.65 0.09 40.62
CA PRO A 789 72.44 -0.87 41.38
C PRO A 789 73.08 -1.95 40.48
N ALA A 790 74.31 -2.35 40.85
CA ALA A 790 75.17 -3.28 40.14
C ALA A 790 74.67 -4.74 40.18
N ARG A 791 74.71 -5.42 39.03
CA ARG A 791 74.70 -6.89 38.95
C ARG A 791 76.08 -7.37 38.49
N ASN A 792 76.82 -7.93 39.44
CA ASN A 792 78.01 -8.74 39.24
C ASN A 792 77.63 -10.06 38.55
N LEU A 793 78.34 -10.42 37.48
CA LEU A 793 78.46 -11.80 37.00
C LEU A 793 79.75 -11.92 36.16
N ASP A 794 80.88 -11.85 36.87
CA ASP A 794 82.18 -12.32 36.41
C ASP A 794 82.55 -13.56 37.23
N ALA A 795 82.57 -14.73 36.59
CA ALA A 795 83.42 -15.89 36.91
C ALA A 795 83.12 -17.01 35.90
N LEU A 796 83.80 -17.00 34.75
CA LEU A 796 84.87 -17.95 34.37
C LEU A 796 84.34 -19.27 33.79
N ARG A 797 84.47 -19.46 32.45
CA ARG A 797 85.55 -20.22 31.76
C ARG A 797 85.47 -21.73 32.05
N GLY A 798 85.45 -22.63 31.06
CA GLY A 798 86.09 -22.57 29.75
C GLY A 798 85.74 -23.79 28.87
N THR A 799 86.49 -23.89 27.76
CA THR A 799 86.59 -24.96 26.75
C THR A 799 85.55 -25.02 25.62
N ALA A 800 85.96 -24.51 24.45
CA ALA A 800 85.61 -24.98 23.09
C ALA A 800 86.51 -26.19 22.72
N PRO A 801 86.43 -26.89 21.56
CA PRO A 801 85.78 -26.58 20.25
C PRO A 801 84.97 -27.81 19.70
N ALA A 802 84.44 -27.96 18.47
CA ALA A 802 84.80 -27.48 17.15
C ALA A 802 83.69 -27.71 16.07
N ALA A 803 83.83 -26.96 14.95
CA ALA A 803 83.51 -27.22 13.51
C ALA A 803 82.07 -27.62 13.09
N TYR A 804 81.31 -26.86 12.27
CA TYR A 804 81.44 -26.43 10.86
C TYR A 804 81.43 -27.56 9.80
N VAL A 805 80.41 -27.59 8.94
CA VAL A 805 80.39 -27.52 7.45
C VAL A 805 79.04 -28.09 6.90
N PRO A 806 78.29 -27.36 6.03
CA PRO A 806 77.16 -27.86 5.22
C PRO A 806 77.61 -28.27 3.79
N PRO A 807 76.87 -29.13 3.08
CA PRO A 807 76.19 -28.71 1.83
C PRO A 807 74.87 -29.49 1.60
N GLY A 808 73.88 -29.15 0.75
CA GLY A 808 73.85 -28.35 -0.47
C GLY A 808 73.29 -29.20 -1.63
N ARG A 809 72.04 -28.90 -2.07
CA ARG A 809 71.40 -29.12 -3.40
C ARG A 809 71.37 -30.52 -4.07
N ARG A 810 70.16 -30.97 -4.47
CA ARG A 810 69.65 -31.25 -5.85
C ARG A 810 68.62 -32.40 -5.89
N GLY A 811 67.68 -32.30 -6.85
CA GLY A 811 66.81 -33.37 -7.33
C GLY A 811 65.32 -33.02 -7.15
N ASP A 812 64.67 -32.35 -8.10
CA ASP A 812 64.04 -32.89 -9.33
C ASP A 812 62.87 -33.85 -9.06
N GLY A 813 61.75 -33.59 -9.74
CA GLY A 813 60.80 -34.64 -10.13
C GLY A 813 59.38 -34.47 -9.62
N ALA A 814 58.51 -34.06 -10.55
CA ALA A 814 57.06 -34.20 -10.53
C ALA A 814 56.53 -35.49 -9.87
N TRP A 815 55.40 -35.38 -9.17
CA TRP A 815 54.10 -36.01 -9.49
C TRP A 815 52.98 -35.29 -8.74
#